data_AF-A0A1F5AUK1-F1
#
_entry.id   AF-A0A1F5AUK1-F1
#
_cell.length_a   1.000
_cell.length_b   1.000
_cell.length_c   1.000
_cell.angle_alpha   90.00
_cell.angle_beta   90.00
_cell.angle_gamma   90.00
#
_symmetry.space_group_name_H-M   'P 1'
#
loop_
_entity.id
_entity.type
_entity.pdbx_description
1 polymer ?
#
loop_
_entity_poly.entity_id
_entity_poly.type
_entity_poly.pdbx_seq_one_letter_code
_entity_poly.pdbx_strand_id
1 'polypeptide(L)'
;MSIGNTDSARIGRLKTVLVFAVFSFIWLAGALTQSAAAGQKTGPVFFPEPVRQKMRVAASATPWGESARQAAIEAAQPWLAMSDDALWELMFGPAITRSWMVWSNGHCPSCRKPVPMYSWKVDALKAPWKMECPHCGTRFPKNDFQAFCRSGLDEHGVFAPKLADRSLLFNAEHPDKNDPLHRFGVDDGNGYFDGENRWRFIGTYLIYGQWKQAVLNGIVNLSQAYLMTGEPAYAHKAAVLLDRVADLYPTFDFKSQAIMYEGPASDGYVSTWHDACEETRQLALAYDQVSDSIEKDAALQAFLARQAAKFKLENRKSTAAGIRLNIEDRILRDAITNRVKIRSNYPRTETALVIIHTVLGWPDNRPAVMTMIDEMVGQATAVDGVTGEKGLAAYAASTIANLAYVLALFDRLDAGFLKDVLARHPALRNSYRFHYDTWFGGFYYPEIGDTGNFARRQTRFAGANFLRDPFLPSMFTLFWQLHELTGDPAYVKILFHENGGTTDGLPFDLLGPDPAEFQQRVAGVIAKEGAEIQGPSFNKEQWHLAALRSGSGDDERVVWLDYDTGGRHGHADGMNIGLVAKGLDLMPDFGYPPVQYGGGWAGPKAIWYRKTPAHNTVVIDGKDQNLISAKITGGRTTLWGLGEVIKAIRVSGPEVAQAGRFERTVALIDVSESDSYVLDVFQVAGGRDQARFMHSHFGSLTTSGLTLETMPDYGNGSQMRTFRGDPKARPGWSADWTIADRNGYRPGGGDLHLRLTDFTSGAQAATAESWISASSGYDGVGETWIPTIMVRRQSESEPLASTFVGIIEPYEGNPLITAMRRLPLQDSGGLGIQDENVALEIKLADGRRDILISAGSERAPGSGPAGNPAASESESIAAKTLVQDQLRLRTDAELVLARTGRDGRIERVALAHGTSLELGDLLIKADRKLDFLEVAFDGDRALVVGGADASGLTLTLKGKKIAF
;
A
#
# COMPACT_ATOMS: atom_id res chain seq x y z
N MET A 1 29.69 60.72 10.75
CA MET A 1 29.46 61.41 12.04
C MET A 1 28.97 60.36 13.02
N SER A 2 29.84 59.81 13.89
CA SER A 2 29.99 60.17 15.32
C SER A 2 28.66 60.10 16.09
N ILE A 3 28.32 58.99 16.76
CA ILE A 3 28.65 58.61 18.16
C ILE A 3 27.93 59.47 19.22
N GLY A 4 27.18 58.78 20.08
CA GLY A 4 26.91 59.09 21.49
C GLY A 4 26.34 57.83 22.17
N ASN A 5 27.14 57.00 22.86
CA ASN A 5 27.41 57.00 24.31
C ASN A 5 26.11 57.05 25.16
N THR A 6 25.82 56.11 26.07
CA THR A 6 26.68 55.63 27.16
C THR A 6 26.33 54.22 27.71
N ASP A 7 27.39 53.53 28.14
CA ASP A 7 27.46 52.36 29.03
C ASP A 7 26.70 52.48 30.35
N SER A 8 26.17 51.36 30.86
CA SER A 8 26.58 50.73 32.14
C SER A 8 25.58 49.66 32.61
N ALA A 9 26.12 48.46 32.88
CA ALA A 9 25.57 47.34 33.69
C ALA A 9 25.72 45.95 33.03
N ARG A 10 26.94 45.64 32.56
CA ARG A 10 27.48 44.28 32.64
C ARG A 10 28.18 44.15 33.98
N ILE A 11 27.63 43.34 34.89
CA ILE A 11 28.26 42.52 35.93
C ILE A 11 27.10 42.04 36.81
N GLY A 12 26.69 40.79 36.63
CA GLY A 12 25.60 40.21 37.44
C GLY A 12 24.63 39.30 36.69
N ARG A 13 25.08 38.54 35.69
CA ARG A 13 24.29 37.41 35.11
C ARG A 13 25.14 36.45 34.27
N LEU A 14 26.39 36.21 34.67
CA LEU A 14 27.27 35.22 34.00
C LEU A 14 27.85 34.15 34.95
N LYS A 15 27.33 34.02 36.18
CA LYS A 15 27.75 32.98 37.14
C LYS A 15 26.69 31.92 37.47
N THR A 16 25.47 32.02 36.95
CA THR A 16 24.41 31.02 37.21
C THR A 16 24.14 30.10 36.02
N VAL A 17 24.56 30.46 34.80
CA VAL A 17 24.32 29.64 33.59
C VAL A 17 25.46 28.64 33.32
N LEU A 18 26.67 28.88 33.85
CA LEU A 18 27.81 27.99 33.64
C LEU A 18 27.89 26.82 34.65
N VAL A 19 27.18 26.89 35.78
CA VAL A 19 27.12 25.79 36.76
C VAL A 19 26.06 24.75 36.38
N PHE A 20 24.97 25.15 35.72
CA PHE A 20 23.97 24.20 35.20
C PHE A 20 24.41 23.48 33.91
N ALA A 21 25.28 24.09 33.10
CA ALA A 21 25.81 23.45 31.89
C ALA A 21 26.86 22.36 32.21
N VAL A 22 27.64 22.52 33.28
CA VAL A 22 28.67 21.53 33.69
C VAL A 22 28.06 20.40 34.52
N PHE A 23 27.03 20.65 35.33
CA PHE A 23 26.31 19.57 36.03
C PHE A 23 25.38 18.76 35.11
N SER A 24 24.84 19.36 34.03
CA SER A 24 24.06 18.63 33.03
C SER A 24 24.93 17.79 32.10
N PHE A 25 26.19 18.20 31.86
CA PHE A 25 27.15 17.37 31.11
C PHE A 25 27.71 16.21 31.94
N ILE A 26 27.81 16.33 33.27
CA ILE A 26 28.26 15.24 34.14
C ILE A 26 27.12 14.24 34.43
N TRP A 27 25.85 14.65 34.36
CA TRP A 27 24.72 13.72 34.38
C TRP A 27 24.38 13.11 33.01
N LEU A 28 24.62 13.79 31.88
CA LEU A 28 24.51 13.16 30.55
C LEU A 28 25.69 12.24 30.23
N ALA A 29 26.91 12.59 30.64
CA ALA A 29 28.04 11.68 30.52
C ALA A 29 27.94 10.52 31.53
N GLY A 30 27.45 10.78 32.75
CA GLY A 30 27.22 9.76 33.78
C GLY A 30 26.05 8.80 33.48
N ALA A 31 25.01 9.25 32.77
CA ALA A 31 23.90 8.41 32.30
C ALA A 31 24.22 7.69 30.97
N LEU A 32 25.28 8.08 30.26
CA LEU A 32 25.85 7.34 29.13
C LEU A 32 27.01 6.40 29.55
N THR A 33 27.44 6.44 30.81
CA THR A 33 28.45 5.52 31.39
C THR A 33 27.93 4.66 32.53
N GLN A 34 26.62 4.65 32.81
CA GLN A 34 25.99 3.42 33.22
C GLN A 34 25.79 2.60 31.94
N SER A 35 26.84 1.89 31.54
CA SER A 35 26.61 0.59 30.95
C SER A 35 25.64 -0.11 31.91
N ALA A 36 24.37 -0.17 31.54
CA ALA A 36 23.62 -1.37 31.84
C ALA A 36 24.61 -2.48 31.52
N ALA A 37 25.04 -3.23 32.55
CA ALA A 37 25.69 -4.49 32.29
C ALA A 37 24.70 -5.20 31.38
N ALA A 38 24.96 -5.16 30.06
CA ALA A 38 24.08 -5.77 29.10
C ALA A 38 24.07 -7.22 29.52
N GLY A 39 22.93 -7.70 30.01
CA GLY A 39 22.80 -9.08 30.48
C GLY A 39 23.44 -9.95 29.41
N GLN A 40 24.45 -10.71 29.80
CA GLN A 40 25.11 -11.61 28.85
C GLN A 40 24.05 -12.64 28.45
N LYS A 41 23.86 -12.88 27.15
CA LYS A 41 22.89 -13.87 26.67
C LYS A 41 23.12 -15.19 27.41
N THR A 42 22.11 -15.64 28.15
CA THR A 42 22.18 -16.86 28.99
C THR A 42 21.71 -18.11 28.25
N GLY A 43 21.00 -17.94 27.12
CA GLY A 43 20.55 -19.02 26.24
C GLY A 43 19.57 -18.52 25.16
N PRO A 44 18.99 -19.42 24.36
CA PRO A 44 17.88 -19.14 23.43
C PRO A 44 16.70 -18.48 24.13
N VAL A 45 16.11 -17.45 23.50
CA VAL A 45 15.04 -16.61 24.06
C VAL A 45 13.68 -16.95 23.48
N PHE A 46 13.54 -16.94 22.15
CA PHE A 46 12.27 -17.26 21.48
C PHE A 46 12.07 -18.78 21.36
N PHE A 47 13.16 -19.55 21.34
CA PHE A 47 13.14 -21.00 21.20
C PHE A 47 13.91 -21.72 22.33
N PRO A 48 13.58 -21.48 23.62
CA PRO A 48 14.19 -22.22 24.71
C PRO A 48 13.78 -23.71 24.63
N GLU A 49 14.53 -24.58 25.32
CA GLU A 49 14.31 -26.03 25.20
C GLU A 49 12.86 -26.50 25.44
N PRO A 50 12.10 -25.97 26.44
CA PRO A 50 10.70 -26.34 26.60
C PRO A 50 9.83 -26.03 25.37
N VAL A 51 10.08 -24.91 24.70
CA VAL A 51 9.37 -24.53 23.46
C VAL A 51 9.74 -25.48 22.32
N ARG A 52 11.05 -25.77 22.15
CA ARG A 52 11.52 -26.73 21.12
C ARG A 52 10.91 -28.13 21.33
N GLN A 53 10.82 -28.60 22.57
CA GLN A 53 10.18 -29.87 22.90
C GLN A 53 8.69 -29.86 22.54
N LYS A 54 7.96 -28.78 22.88
CA LYS A 54 6.55 -28.64 22.49
C LYS A 54 6.38 -28.70 20.97
N MET A 55 7.23 -28.00 20.21
CA MET A 55 7.20 -28.04 18.74
C MET A 55 7.42 -29.45 18.20
N ARG A 56 8.41 -30.20 18.73
CA ARG A 56 8.73 -31.57 18.28
C ARG A 56 7.58 -32.54 18.56
N VAL A 57 6.98 -32.45 19.75
CA VAL A 57 5.81 -33.26 20.12
C VAL A 57 4.65 -32.94 19.18
N ALA A 58 4.31 -31.66 19.00
CA ALA A 58 3.22 -31.22 18.13
C ALA A 58 3.46 -31.62 16.65
N ALA A 59 4.71 -31.54 16.19
CA ALA A 59 5.11 -31.96 14.87
C ALA A 59 4.79 -33.45 14.65
N SER A 60 5.16 -34.31 15.60
CA SER A 60 4.87 -35.75 15.51
C SER A 60 3.39 -36.13 15.72
N ALA A 61 2.58 -35.22 16.27
CA ALA A 61 1.21 -35.50 16.67
C ALA A 61 0.16 -35.25 15.57
N THR A 62 0.53 -34.55 14.49
CA THR A 62 -0.43 -34.18 13.42
C THR A 62 0.15 -34.42 12.02
N PRO A 63 -0.68 -34.75 11.01
CA PRO A 63 -0.20 -34.93 9.64
C PRO A 63 0.49 -33.69 9.06
N TRP A 64 -0.04 -32.50 9.34
CA TRP A 64 0.59 -31.24 8.92
C TRP A 64 1.93 -31.01 9.63
N GLY A 65 1.99 -31.26 10.93
CA GLY A 65 3.22 -31.16 11.72
C GLY A 65 4.33 -32.11 11.24
N GLU A 66 3.99 -33.35 10.90
CA GLU A 66 4.97 -34.32 10.41
C GLU A 66 5.42 -33.96 8.99
N SER A 67 4.49 -33.50 8.14
CA SER A 67 4.85 -32.96 6.83
C SER A 67 5.78 -31.75 6.94
N ALA A 68 5.54 -30.86 7.90
CA ALA A 68 6.41 -29.72 8.18
C ALA A 68 7.80 -30.15 8.65
N ARG A 69 7.87 -31.14 9.54
CA ARG A 69 9.14 -31.74 10.02
C ARG A 69 9.93 -32.33 8.86
N GLN A 70 9.29 -33.14 8.02
CA GLN A 70 9.92 -33.79 6.88
C GLN A 70 10.40 -32.76 5.86
N ALA A 71 9.60 -31.74 5.56
CA ALA A 71 9.98 -30.65 4.66
C ALA A 71 11.22 -29.89 5.18
N ALA A 72 11.32 -29.65 6.49
CA ALA A 72 12.50 -29.01 7.09
C ALA A 72 13.76 -29.88 6.97
N ILE A 73 13.63 -31.20 7.19
CA ILE A 73 14.73 -32.16 7.01
C ILE A 73 15.21 -32.16 5.55
N GLU A 74 14.28 -32.23 4.60
CA GLU A 74 14.56 -32.23 3.15
C GLU A 74 15.20 -30.92 2.70
N ALA A 75 14.68 -29.78 3.15
CA ALA A 75 15.23 -28.46 2.87
C ALA A 75 16.65 -28.31 3.40
N ALA A 76 17.00 -28.94 4.53
CA ALA A 76 18.34 -28.88 5.10
C ALA A 76 19.37 -29.84 4.45
N GLN A 77 18.91 -30.89 3.75
CA GLN A 77 19.79 -31.95 3.22
C GLN A 77 20.98 -31.44 2.39
N PRO A 78 20.83 -30.47 1.45
CA PRO A 78 21.95 -30.04 0.62
C PRO A 78 23.15 -29.55 1.43
N TRP A 79 22.92 -28.90 2.57
CA TRP A 79 23.96 -28.38 3.45
C TRP A 79 24.45 -29.41 4.46
N LEU A 80 23.56 -30.28 4.95
CA LEU A 80 23.94 -31.37 5.84
C LEU A 80 24.97 -32.30 5.17
N ALA A 81 24.83 -32.52 3.86
CA ALA A 81 25.74 -33.33 3.05
C ALA A 81 27.11 -32.65 2.78
N MET A 82 27.24 -31.33 3.00
CA MET A 82 28.50 -30.62 2.78
C MET A 82 29.49 -30.86 3.93
N SER A 83 30.78 -30.88 3.60
CA SER A 83 31.83 -30.80 4.62
C SER A 83 31.84 -29.42 5.30
N ASP A 84 32.42 -29.31 6.50
CA ASP A 84 32.52 -28.02 7.20
C ASP A 84 33.38 -27.02 6.41
N ASP A 85 34.43 -27.50 5.73
CA ASP A 85 35.23 -26.68 4.82
C ASP A 85 34.38 -26.13 3.67
N ALA A 86 33.56 -26.98 3.03
CA ALA A 86 32.70 -26.55 1.92
C ALA A 86 31.67 -25.51 2.37
N LEU A 87 31.07 -25.67 3.56
CA LEU A 87 30.16 -24.67 4.13
C LEU A 87 30.88 -23.36 4.44
N TRP A 88 32.04 -23.43 5.07
CA TRP A 88 32.84 -22.26 5.40
C TRP A 88 33.28 -21.50 4.14
N GLU A 89 33.56 -22.20 3.04
CA GLU A 89 33.90 -21.61 1.74
C GLU A 89 32.72 -20.96 1.00
N LEU A 90 31.47 -21.15 1.43
CA LEU A 90 30.31 -20.52 0.77
C LEU A 90 30.28 -19.00 0.96
N MET A 91 30.82 -18.48 2.08
CA MET A 91 30.81 -17.04 2.31
C MET A 91 31.92 -16.35 1.52
N PHE A 92 31.58 -15.21 0.91
CA PHE A 92 32.47 -14.42 0.06
C PHE A 92 32.73 -13.03 0.67
N GLY A 93 33.73 -12.31 0.14
CA GLY A 93 34.04 -10.92 0.54
C GLY A 93 33.53 -9.87 -0.45
N PRO A 94 33.55 -8.58 -0.09
CA PRO A 94 32.92 -7.49 -0.86
C PRO A 94 33.67 -7.02 -2.11
N ALA A 95 34.76 -7.70 -2.51
CA ALA A 95 35.68 -7.22 -3.55
C ALA A 95 35.09 -7.16 -4.96
N ILE A 96 34.02 -7.91 -5.23
CA ILE A 96 33.27 -7.86 -6.50
C ILE A 96 32.14 -6.84 -6.36
N THR A 97 32.01 -5.95 -7.34
CA THR A 97 30.88 -5.01 -7.41
C THR A 97 29.58 -5.80 -7.56
N ARG A 98 28.77 -5.78 -6.51
CA ARG A 98 27.45 -6.42 -6.51
C ARG A 98 26.46 -5.61 -7.31
N SER A 99 25.42 -6.26 -7.82
CA SER A 99 24.40 -5.60 -8.64
C SER A 99 23.02 -6.14 -8.32
N TRP A 100 22.09 -5.25 -7.98
CA TRP A 100 20.72 -5.64 -7.65
C TRP A 100 19.98 -6.27 -8.86
N MET A 101 20.34 -5.88 -10.09
CA MET A 101 19.83 -6.51 -11.32
C MET A 101 20.98 -6.83 -12.27
N VAL A 102 20.79 -7.84 -13.14
CA VAL A 102 21.74 -8.08 -14.24
C VAL A 102 21.75 -6.86 -15.17
N TRP A 103 20.56 -6.38 -15.52
CA TRP A 103 20.26 -5.12 -16.21
C TRP A 103 18.75 -4.85 -16.05
N SER A 104 18.37 -3.71 -15.46
CA SER A 104 17.02 -3.45 -14.94
C SER A 104 15.90 -3.48 -16.00
N ASN A 105 16.15 -3.04 -17.22
CA ASN A 105 15.20 -3.08 -18.34
C ASN A 105 15.79 -3.82 -19.56
N GLY A 106 16.67 -4.78 -19.29
CA GLY A 106 17.51 -5.39 -20.30
C GLY A 106 16.91 -6.53 -21.10
N HIS A 107 17.74 -7.12 -21.97
CA HIS A 107 17.45 -8.32 -22.74
C HIS A 107 18.55 -9.38 -22.60
N CYS A 108 18.27 -10.62 -22.99
CA CYS A 108 19.29 -11.67 -23.05
C CYS A 108 20.29 -11.43 -24.21
N PRO A 109 21.61 -11.51 -23.98
CA PRO A 109 22.60 -11.36 -25.05
C PRO A 109 22.44 -12.35 -26.21
N SER A 110 21.97 -13.57 -25.93
CA SER A 110 21.82 -14.64 -26.93
C SER A 110 20.53 -14.53 -27.73
N CYS A 111 19.37 -14.45 -27.08
CA CYS A 111 18.07 -14.51 -27.76
C CYS A 111 17.40 -13.14 -27.95
N ARG A 112 17.99 -12.06 -27.43
CA ARG A 112 17.51 -10.67 -27.52
C ARG A 112 16.10 -10.41 -26.97
N LYS A 113 15.47 -11.39 -26.33
CA LYS A 113 14.19 -11.21 -25.64
C LYS A 113 14.38 -10.41 -24.33
N PRO A 114 13.41 -9.56 -23.94
CA PRO A 114 13.46 -8.81 -22.69
C PRO A 114 13.57 -9.72 -21.46
N VAL A 115 14.44 -9.35 -20.53
CA VAL A 115 14.62 -9.98 -19.22
C VAL A 115 14.77 -8.84 -18.19
N PRO A 116 13.68 -8.12 -17.89
CA PRO A 116 13.72 -6.99 -16.98
C PRO A 116 13.98 -7.46 -15.54
N MET A 117 14.45 -6.55 -14.70
CA MET A 117 14.39 -6.63 -13.25
C MET A 117 14.89 -7.96 -12.69
N TYR A 118 13.98 -8.76 -12.12
CA TYR A 118 14.27 -10.01 -11.40
C TYR A 118 14.05 -11.26 -12.26
N SER A 119 13.77 -11.12 -13.57
CA SER A 119 13.38 -12.24 -14.44
C SER A 119 14.52 -13.24 -14.74
N TRP A 120 15.78 -12.93 -14.41
CA TRP A 120 16.89 -13.88 -14.55
C TRP A 120 16.79 -15.00 -13.52
N LYS A 121 16.88 -16.25 -13.97
CA LYS A 121 16.80 -17.42 -13.09
C LYS A 121 18.16 -17.71 -12.44
N VAL A 122 18.15 -18.17 -11.19
CA VAL A 122 19.35 -18.58 -10.45
C VAL A 122 19.05 -19.81 -9.59
N ASP A 123 19.98 -20.79 -9.61
CA ASP A 123 19.99 -21.98 -8.74
C ASP A 123 21.45 -22.21 -8.32
N ALA A 124 21.85 -21.63 -7.20
CA ALA A 124 23.24 -21.61 -6.75
C ALA A 124 23.79 -22.98 -6.37
N LEU A 125 22.92 -23.91 -5.95
CA LEU A 125 23.34 -25.24 -5.53
C LEU A 125 23.52 -26.17 -6.73
N LYS A 126 22.68 -26.07 -7.77
CA LYS A 126 22.79 -26.92 -8.97
C LYS A 126 23.66 -26.31 -10.07
N ALA A 127 23.70 -24.98 -10.16
CA ALA A 127 24.43 -24.25 -11.18
C ALA A 127 25.20 -23.08 -10.56
N PRO A 128 26.24 -23.37 -9.75
CA PRO A 128 27.00 -22.33 -9.07
C PRO A 128 27.63 -21.37 -10.08
N TRP A 129 27.64 -20.10 -9.71
CA TRP A 129 28.18 -18.98 -10.50
C TRP A 129 27.49 -18.75 -11.84
N LYS A 130 26.22 -19.15 -12.01
CA LYS A 130 25.46 -18.95 -13.25
C LYS A 130 24.10 -18.27 -13.02
N MET A 131 23.73 -17.40 -13.95
CA MET A 131 22.39 -16.87 -14.19
C MET A 131 21.85 -17.47 -15.49
N GLU A 132 20.57 -17.81 -15.53
CA GLU A 132 19.95 -18.47 -16.69
C GLU A 132 18.83 -17.60 -17.29
N CYS A 133 18.86 -17.46 -18.62
CA CYS A 133 17.82 -16.72 -19.33
C CYS A 133 16.49 -17.50 -19.29
N PRO A 134 15.38 -16.90 -18.86
CA PRO A 134 14.10 -17.59 -18.77
C PRO A 134 13.53 -18.01 -20.13
N HIS A 135 14.00 -17.40 -21.24
CA HIS A 135 13.45 -17.62 -22.58
C HIS A 135 14.18 -18.65 -23.42
N CYS A 136 15.51 -18.73 -23.31
CA CYS A 136 16.33 -19.63 -24.14
C CYS A 136 17.17 -20.61 -23.32
N GLY A 137 17.10 -20.57 -21.99
CA GLY A 137 17.85 -21.46 -21.10
C GLY A 137 19.37 -21.26 -21.12
N THR A 138 19.88 -20.27 -21.88
CA THR A 138 21.31 -20.00 -21.94
C THR A 138 21.80 -19.47 -20.60
N ARG A 139 22.93 -20.02 -20.15
CA ARG A 139 23.57 -19.66 -18.89
C ARG A 139 24.73 -18.68 -19.11
N PHE A 140 24.85 -17.75 -18.17
CA PHE A 140 25.88 -16.73 -18.13
C PHE A 140 26.47 -16.62 -16.72
N PRO A 141 27.74 -16.19 -16.58
CA PRO A 141 28.63 -15.89 -17.69
C PRO A 141 29.13 -17.15 -18.40
N LYS A 142 29.80 -16.97 -19.53
CA LYS A 142 30.29 -18.05 -20.39
C LYS A 142 31.66 -18.61 -19.98
N ASN A 143 32.40 -17.90 -19.13
CA ASN A 143 33.63 -18.40 -18.50
C ASN A 143 33.34 -19.24 -17.25
N ASP A 144 34.33 -20.03 -16.83
CA ASP A 144 34.36 -20.65 -15.50
C ASP A 144 34.76 -19.60 -14.46
N PHE A 145 33.74 -18.91 -13.92
CA PHE A 145 33.97 -17.87 -12.93
C PHE A 145 34.45 -18.45 -11.59
N GLN A 146 34.09 -19.69 -11.25
CA GLN A 146 34.52 -20.30 -10.00
C GLN A 146 36.03 -20.54 -10.00
N ALA A 147 36.58 -21.07 -11.09
CA ALA A 147 38.01 -21.23 -11.26
C ALA A 147 38.74 -19.89 -11.22
N PHE A 148 38.21 -18.88 -11.92
CA PHE A 148 38.74 -17.52 -11.89
C PHE A 148 38.76 -16.94 -10.46
N CYS A 149 37.66 -17.07 -9.72
CA CYS A 149 37.55 -16.60 -8.34
C CYS A 149 38.57 -17.31 -7.42
N ARG A 150 38.65 -18.64 -7.49
CA ARG A 150 39.59 -19.43 -6.68
C ARG A 150 41.06 -19.07 -6.92
N SER A 151 41.42 -18.73 -8.17
CA SER A 151 42.79 -18.32 -8.51
C SER A 151 43.23 -17.02 -7.84
N GLY A 152 42.28 -16.20 -7.36
CA GLY A 152 42.54 -14.90 -6.75
C GLY A 152 42.29 -14.82 -5.24
N LEU A 153 42.22 -15.95 -4.51
CA LEU A 153 42.08 -15.92 -3.05
C LEU A 153 43.37 -15.44 -2.37
N ASP A 154 43.25 -14.52 -1.42
CA ASP A 154 44.35 -14.03 -0.59
C ASP A 154 44.64 -14.95 0.61
N GLU A 155 45.59 -14.55 1.47
CA GLU A 155 45.97 -15.31 2.67
C GLU A 155 44.86 -15.42 3.73
N HIS A 156 43.80 -14.63 3.62
CA HIS A 156 42.60 -14.67 4.47
C HIS A 156 41.46 -15.49 3.86
N GLY A 157 41.69 -16.09 2.67
CA GLY A 157 40.68 -16.84 1.95
C GLY A 157 39.60 -15.95 1.35
N VAL A 158 39.90 -14.69 1.06
CA VAL A 158 38.99 -13.72 0.45
C VAL A 158 39.45 -13.39 -0.97
N PHE A 159 38.51 -13.29 -1.91
CA PHE A 159 38.84 -12.99 -3.29
C PHE A 159 39.39 -11.57 -3.45
N ALA A 160 40.57 -11.47 -4.06
CA ALA A 160 41.22 -10.23 -4.46
C ALA A 160 41.40 -10.21 -5.99
N PRO A 161 40.65 -9.39 -6.75
CA PRO A 161 40.66 -9.41 -8.21
C PRO A 161 42.04 -9.22 -8.85
N LYS A 162 42.96 -8.54 -8.17
CA LYS A 162 44.34 -8.30 -8.64
C LYS A 162 45.20 -9.57 -8.62
N LEU A 163 44.85 -10.57 -7.81
CA LEU A 163 45.55 -11.85 -7.72
C LEU A 163 45.02 -12.88 -8.73
N ALA A 164 43.82 -12.65 -9.28
CA ALA A 164 43.12 -13.61 -10.12
C ALA A 164 43.78 -13.81 -11.49
N ASP A 165 43.84 -15.06 -11.95
CA ASP A 165 44.39 -15.44 -13.25
C ASP A 165 43.45 -15.04 -14.39
N ARG A 166 43.75 -13.90 -15.02
CA ARG A 166 42.97 -13.37 -16.14
C ARG A 166 43.00 -14.26 -17.39
N SER A 167 43.88 -15.26 -17.47
CA SER A 167 43.89 -16.22 -18.57
C SER A 167 42.62 -17.11 -18.59
N LEU A 168 41.89 -17.19 -17.47
CA LEU A 168 40.62 -17.91 -17.33
C LEU A 168 39.40 -17.12 -17.86
N LEU A 169 39.59 -15.88 -18.33
CA LEU A 169 38.51 -15.02 -18.83
C LEU A 169 38.25 -15.27 -20.31
N PHE A 170 37.67 -16.41 -20.65
CA PHE A 170 37.21 -16.73 -22.01
C PHE A 170 35.93 -17.54 -21.98
N ASN A 171 35.18 -17.51 -23.07
CA ASN A 171 34.00 -18.35 -23.24
C ASN A 171 34.43 -19.82 -23.30
N ALA A 172 34.06 -20.62 -22.30
CA ALA A 172 34.48 -22.02 -22.21
C ALA A 172 33.95 -22.90 -23.36
N GLU A 173 32.87 -22.48 -24.01
CA GLU A 173 32.32 -23.13 -25.21
C GLU A 173 33.13 -22.77 -26.48
N HIS A 174 33.93 -21.69 -26.44
CA HIS A 174 34.73 -21.15 -27.56
C HIS A 174 36.16 -20.78 -27.10
N PRO A 175 37.01 -21.77 -26.76
CA PRO A 175 38.32 -21.54 -26.15
C PRO A 175 39.39 -20.97 -27.11
N ASP A 176 39.21 -21.09 -28.43
CA ASP A 176 40.15 -20.52 -29.40
C ASP A 176 40.11 -18.98 -29.33
N LYS A 177 41.28 -18.36 -29.16
CA LYS A 177 41.44 -16.89 -29.10
C LYS A 177 41.01 -16.18 -30.38
N ASN A 178 40.97 -16.90 -31.50
CA ASN A 178 40.56 -16.37 -32.81
C ASN A 178 39.05 -16.56 -33.08
N ASP A 179 38.32 -17.29 -32.24
CA ASP A 179 36.88 -17.44 -32.38
C ASP A 179 36.20 -16.09 -32.04
N PRO A 180 35.30 -15.56 -32.89
CA PRO A 180 34.59 -14.30 -32.61
C PRO A 180 33.75 -14.36 -31.32
N LEU A 181 33.35 -15.54 -30.85
CA LEU A 181 32.60 -15.75 -29.61
C LEU A 181 33.50 -15.98 -28.39
N HIS A 182 34.82 -15.95 -28.53
CA HIS A 182 35.78 -16.15 -27.44
C HIS A 182 35.54 -15.22 -26.24
N ARG A 183 35.07 -13.99 -26.51
CA ARG A 183 34.78 -12.97 -25.49
C ARG A 183 33.29 -12.80 -25.19
N PHE A 184 32.41 -13.48 -25.93
CA PHE A 184 30.97 -13.37 -25.76
C PHE A 184 30.52 -13.91 -24.39
N GLY A 185 29.76 -13.11 -23.66
CA GLY A 185 29.21 -13.48 -22.36
C GLY A 185 30.24 -13.68 -21.24
N VAL A 186 31.49 -13.28 -21.43
CA VAL A 186 32.56 -13.39 -20.43
C VAL A 186 32.42 -12.28 -19.39
N ASP A 187 32.39 -12.65 -18.10
CA ASP A 187 32.28 -11.74 -16.96
C ASP A 187 33.49 -11.93 -16.04
N ASP A 188 34.15 -10.82 -15.71
CA ASP A 188 35.32 -10.79 -14.82
C ASP A 188 34.97 -10.31 -13.40
N GLY A 189 33.68 -10.23 -13.07
CA GLY A 189 33.13 -9.70 -11.83
C GLY A 189 32.49 -8.32 -12.02
N ASN A 190 32.78 -7.62 -13.12
CA ASN A 190 32.22 -6.29 -13.43
C ASN A 190 31.13 -6.31 -14.51
N GLY A 191 30.68 -7.49 -14.91
CA GLY A 191 29.69 -7.71 -15.95
C GLY A 191 30.29 -7.87 -17.35
N TYR A 192 29.59 -8.61 -18.19
CA TYR A 192 29.85 -8.70 -19.62
C TYR A 192 29.46 -7.38 -20.30
N PHE A 193 30.33 -6.82 -21.14
CA PHE A 193 30.10 -5.58 -21.89
C PHE A 193 30.33 -5.83 -23.38
N ASP A 194 29.35 -5.49 -24.22
CA ASP A 194 29.42 -5.71 -25.67
C ASP A 194 29.83 -4.46 -26.47
N GLY A 195 30.15 -3.36 -25.77
CA GLY A 195 30.46 -2.05 -26.38
C GLY A 195 29.36 -1.02 -26.20
N GLU A 196 28.12 -1.47 -25.93
CA GLU A 196 26.95 -0.61 -25.74
C GLU A 196 26.27 -0.90 -24.40
N ASN A 197 26.03 -2.17 -24.10
CA ASN A 197 25.25 -2.64 -22.96
C ASN A 197 26.11 -3.47 -22.01
N ARG A 198 25.77 -3.46 -20.72
CA ARG A 198 26.48 -4.20 -19.68
C ARG A 198 25.54 -5.11 -18.89
N TRP A 199 25.87 -6.40 -18.83
CA TRP A 199 25.15 -7.43 -18.08
C TRP A 199 25.94 -7.87 -16.86
N ARG A 200 25.43 -7.59 -15.66
CA ARG A 200 26.11 -7.84 -14.38
C ARG A 200 25.78 -9.21 -13.79
N PHE A 201 26.03 -10.28 -14.56
CA PHE A 201 25.66 -11.64 -14.19
C PHE A 201 26.21 -12.05 -12.82
N ILE A 202 27.52 -11.89 -12.62
CA ILE A 202 28.16 -12.29 -11.35
C ILE A 202 27.75 -11.37 -10.20
N GLY A 203 27.68 -10.06 -10.43
CA GLY A 203 27.26 -9.09 -9.41
C GLY A 203 25.86 -9.40 -8.85
N THR A 204 24.94 -9.87 -9.71
CA THR A 204 23.59 -10.30 -9.30
C THR A 204 23.57 -11.71 -8.72
N TYR A 205 24.34 -12.65 -9.28
CA TYR A 205 24.48 -13.99 -8.73
C TYR A 205 24.96 -13.95 -7.27
N LEU A 206 25.89 -13.06 -6.91
CA LEU A 206 26.40 -12.96 -5.54
C LEU A 206 25.30 -12.61 -4.52
N ILE A 207 24.28 -11.84 -4.92
CA ILE A 207 23.16 -11.49 -4.05
C ILE A 207 22.15 -12.64 -4.01
N TYR A 208 21.58 -13.03 -5.15
CA TYR A 208 20.44 -13.96 -5.16
C TYR A 208 20.86 -15.42 -5.06
N GLY A 209 21.97 -15.78 -5.70
CA GLY A 209 22.51 -17.14 -5.65
C GLY A 209 23.37 -17.36 -4.42
N GLN A 210 24.52 -16.69 -4.34
CA GLN A 210 25.51 -16.98 -3.31
C GLN A 210 25.00 -16.59 -1.91
N TRP A 211 24.57 -15.34 -1.72
CA TRP A 211 24.13 -14.88 -0.41
C TRP A 211 22.77 -15.48 0.00
N LYS A 212 21.70 -15.20 -0.75
CA LYS A 212 20.35 -15.63 -0.37
C LYS A 212 20.17 -17.14 -0.44
N GLN A 213 20.45 -17.76 -1.59
CA GLN A 213 20.20 -19.19 -1.76
C GLN A 213 21.23 -20.08 -1.07
N ALA A 214 22.55 -19.79 -1.12
CA ALA A 214 23.55 -20.72 -0.60
C ALA A 214 23.93 -20.47 0.86
N VAL A 215 24.07 -19.21 1.30
CA VAL A 215 24.51 -18.89 2.67
C VAL A 215 23.31 -18.74 3.61
N LEU A 216 22.43 -17.78 3.36
CA LEU A 216 21.33 -17.43 4.26
C LEU A 216 20.30 -18.55 4.39
N ASN A 217 19.82 -19.11 3.28
CA ASN A 217 18.91 -20.26 3.32
C ASN A 217 19.58 -21.48 3.99
N GLY A 218 20.90 -21.66 3.86
CA GLY A 218 21.61 -22.70 4.58
C GLY A 218 21.51 -22.53 6.08
N ILE A 219 21.79 -21.32 6.57
CA ILE A 219 21.66 -20.96 8.00
C ILE A 219 20.22 -21.21 8.48
N VAL A 220 19.22 -20.69 7.77
CA VAL A 220 17.81 -20.78 8.15
C VAL A 220 17.30 -22.21 8.12
N ASN A 221 17.54 -22.96 7.04
CA ASN A 221 17.02 -24.32 6.89
C ASN A 221 17.67 -25.29 7.89
N LEU A 222 18.98 -25.17 8.12
CA LEU A 222 19.67 -25.98 9.14
C LEU A 222 19.16 -25.65 10.55
N SER A 223 18.99 -24.37 10.89
CA SER A 223 18.49 -23.99 12.23
C SER A 223 17.04 -24.46 12.44
N GLN A 224 16.19 -24.37 11.42
CA GLN A 224 14.82 -24.87 11.43
C GLN A 224 14.74 -26.40 11.53
N ALA A 225 15.58 -27.14 10.79
CA ALA A 225 15.65 -28.60 10.91
C ALA A 225 16.09 -29.02 12.32
N TYR A 226 17.01 -28.27 12.95
CA TYR A 226 17.37 -28.49 14.35
C TYR A 226 16.19 -28.27 15.31
N LEU A 227 15.35 -27.26 15.09
CA LEU A 227 14.14 -27.06 15.89
C LEU A 227 13.23 -28.29 15.84
N MET A 228 12.97 -28.83 14.64
CA MET A 228 12.03 -29.93 14.42
C MET A 228 12.56 -31.32 14.79
N THR A 229 13.88 -31.51 14.82
CA THR A 229 14.50 -32.83 15.03
C THR A 229 15.26 -32.95 16.34
N GLY A 230 15.88 -31.87 16.81
CA GLY A 230 16.85 -31.89 17.90
C GLY A 230 18.18 -32.53 17.55
N GLU A 231 18.44 -32.87 16.29
CA GLU A 231 19.70 -33.51 15.88
C GLU A 231 20.87 -32.49 15.88
N PRO A 232 21.94 -32.71 16.68
CA PRO A 232 23.01 -31.73 16.84
C PRO A 232 23.76 -31.38 15.55
N ALA A 233 23.77 -32.27 14.56
CA ALA A 233 24.47 -32.06 13.30
C ALA A 233 23.94 -30.84 12.53
N TYR A 234 22.62 -30.56 12.59
CA TYR A 234 22.05 -29.37 11.96
C TYR A 234 22.53 -28.09 12.65
N ALA A 235 22.50 -28.06 13.98
CA ALA A 235 22.98 -26.91 14.76
C ALA A 235 24.48 -26.64 14.54
N HIS A 236 25.30 -27.71 14.47
CA HIS A 236 26.72 -27.62 14.14
C HIS A 236 26.94 -26.92 12.79
N LYS A 237 26.28 -27.40 11.73
CA LYS A 237 26.44 -26.88 10.37
C LYS A 237 25.92 -25.44 10.25
N ALA A 238 24.82 -25.11 10.93
CA ALA A 238 24.31 -23.73 11.00
C ALA A 238 25.32 -22.80 11.67
N ALA A 239 25.96 -23.24 12.76
CA ALA A 239 26.96 -22.48 13.48
C ALA A 239 28.24 -22.24 12.66
N VAL A 240 28.67 -23.19 11.82
CA VAL A 240 29.78 -22.99 10.87
C VAL A 240 29.49 -21.82 9.92
N LEU A 241 28.28 -21.77 9.33
CA LEU A 241 27.89 -20.69 8.43
C LEU A 241 27.73 -19.36 9.17
N LEU A 242 27.03 -19.32 10.32
CA LEU A 242 26.83 -18.11 11.12
C LEU A 242 28.16 -17.47 11.54
N ASP A 243 29.10 -18.27 12.03
CA ASP A 243 30.41 -17.80 12.45
C ASP A 243 31.22 -17.25 11.27
N ARG A 244 31.15 -17.91 10.11
CA ARG A 244 31.83 -17.42 8.91
C ARG A 244 31.19 -16.15 8.33
N VAL A 245 29.86 -16.02 8.41
CA VAL A 245 29.19 -14.75 8.10
C VAL A 245 29.71 -13.65 9.02
N ALA A 246 29.82 -13.92 10.33
CA ALA A 246 30.28 -12.93 11.31
C ALA A 246 31.71 -12.41 11.02
N ASP A 247 32.60 -13.23 10.46
CA ASP A 247 33.94 -12.79 10.06
C ASP A 247 33.91 -11.63 9.05
N LEU A 248 32.97 -11.67 8.11
CA LEU A 248 32.96 -10.81 6.92
C LEU A 248 31.84 -9.77 6.93
N TYR A 249 30.76 -10.00 7.68
CA TYR A 249 29.55 -9.16 7.65
C TYR A 249 29.82 -7.65 7.84
N PRO A 250 30.63 -7.20 8.82
CA PRO A 250 30.93 -5.77 9.01
C PRO A 250 31.62 -5.10 7.81
N THR A 251 32.32 -5.87 6.98
CA THR A 251 33.07 -5.37 5.82
C THR A 251 32.17 -5.01 4.63
N PHE A 252 30.93 -5.49 4.64
CA PHE A 252 29.95 -5.21 3.60
C PHE A 252 29.30 -3.83 3.80
N ASP A 253 29.27 -3.06 2.71
CA ASP A 253 28.54 -1.80 2.59
C ASP A 253 27.98 -1.70 1.17
N PHE A 254 26.69 -2.04 1.02
CA PHE A 254 26.05 -2.12 -0.30
C PHE A 254 26.12 -0.79 -1.06
N LYS A 255 26.02 0.33 -0.36
CA LYS A 255 25.98 1.67 -0.96
C LYS A 255 27.25 2.01 -1.74
N SER A 256 28.40 1.73 -1.14
CA SER A 256 29.70 2.05 -1.75
C SER A 256 30.23 0.92 -2.64
N GLN A 257 29.66 -0.28 -2.55
CA GLN A 257 30.19 -1.50 -3.17
C GLN A 257 29.25 -2.13 -4.21
N ALA A 258 28.08 -1.53 -4.49
CA ALA A 258 27.08 -2.09 -5.40
C ALA A 258 26.38 -1.06 -6.31
N ILE A 259 25.55 -1.56 -7.23
CA ILE A 259 24.80 -0.80 -8.24
C ILE A 259 23.31 -1.21 -8.22
N MET A 260 22.41 -0.27 -8.49
CA MET A 260 20.96 -0.47 -8.57
C MET A 260 20.35 0.40 -9.69
N TYR A 261 19.46 -0.15 -10.53
CA TYR A 261 18.89 0.55 -11.71
C TYR A 261 19.93 1.27 -12.58
N GLU A 262 21.11 0.65 -12.76
CA GLU A 262 22.26 1.20 -13.50
C GLU A 262 22.93 2.44 -12.85
N GLY A 263 22.49 2.86 -11.67
CA GLY A 263 23.03 3.98 -10.90
C GLY A 263 23.59 3.58 -9.52
N PRO A 264 23.91 4.59 -8.68
CA PRO A 264 24.37 4.36 -7.31
C PRO A 264 23.39 3.52 -6.49
N ALA A 265 23.92 2.62 -5.67
CA ALA A 265 23.12 1.83 -4.75
C ALA A 265 22.65 2.64 -3.52
N SER A 266 21.69 2.05 -2.79
CA SER A 266 21.25 2.54 -1.47
C SER A 266 22.06 1.89 -0.35
N ASP A 267 21.78 2.24 0.91
CA ASP A 267 22.37 1.62 2.10
C ASP A 267 22.15 0.09 2.10
N GLY A 268 22.88 -0.67 2.92
CA GLY A 268 22.73 -2.13 3.01
C GLY A 268 24.02 -2.86 3.43
N TYR A 269 23.91 -4.14 3.76
CA TYR A 269 25.05 -5.04 3.96
C TYR A 269 25.39 -5.79 2.66
N VAL A 270 25.07 -7.10 2.60
CA VAL A 270 25.32 -7.94 1.43
C VAL A 270 24.34 -7.61 0.30
N SER A 271 23.09 -7.34 0.68
CA SER A 271 22.02 -6.85 -0.18
C SER A 271 21.68 -5.39 0.16
N THR A 272 20.69 -4.84 -0.56
CA THR A 272 20.21 -3.46 -0.39
C THR A 272 19.33 -3.31 0.87
N TRP A 273 19.22 -2.09 1.38
CA TRP A 273 18.65 -1.65 2.67
C TRP A 273 17.41 -2.44 3.15
N HIS A 274 16.42 -2.64 2.28
CA HIS A 274 15.17 -3.31 2.65
C HIS A 274 15.35 -4.82 2.92
N ASP A 275 16.12 -5.51 2.08
CA ASP A 275 16.39 -6.94 2.24
C ASP A 275 17.44 -7.18 3.32
N ALA A 276 18.49 -6.36 3.39
CA ALA A 276 19.53 -6.48 4.41
C ALA A 276 18.95 -6.43 5.84
N CYS A 277 17.87 -5.66 6.04
CA CYS A 277 17.12 -5.63 7.29
C CYS A 277 16.48 -6.99 7.63
N GLU A 278 15.76 -7.60 6.69
CA GLU A 278 15.10 -8.90 6.89
C GLU A 278 16.12 -10.04 7.02
N GLU A 279 17.18 -10.02 6.22
CA GLU A 279 18.28 -10.97 6.28
C GLU A 279 18.97 -10.91 7.66
N THR A 280 19.23 -9.71 8.20
CA THR A 280 19.80 -9.55 9.56
C THR A 280 18.85 -10.08 10.64
N ARG A 281 17.54 -9.84 10.52
CA ARG A 281 16.54 -10.39 11.43
C ARG A 281 16.52 -11.93 11.40
N GLN A 282 16.61 -12.53 10.21
CA GLN A 282 16.71 -13.98 10.04
C GLN A 282 17.98 -14.54 10.68
N LEU A 283 19.14 -13.90 10.51
CA LEU A 283 20.38 -14.29 11.17
C LEU A 283 20.26 -14.26 12.71
N ALA A 284 19.62 -13.22 13.27
CA ALA A 284 19.41 -13.11 14.72
C ALA A 284 18.51 -14.23 15.26
N LEU A 285 17.42 -14.55 14.56
CA LEU A 285 16.54 -15.66 14.94
C LEU A 285 17.20 -17.03 14.77
N ALA A 286 17.94 -17.25 13.68
CA ALA A 286 18.67 -18.51 13.47
C ALA A 286 19.74 -18.71 14.54
N TYR A 287 20.47 -17.65 14.93
CA TYR A 287 21.39 -17.69 16.07
C TYR A 287 20.66 -18.05 17.37
N ASP A 288 19.51 -17.43 17.65
CA ASP A 288 18.73 -17.74 18.85
C ASP A 288 18.37 -19.24 18.93
N GLN A 289 17.98 -19.84 17.80
CA GLN A 289 17.59 -21.25 17.71
C GLN A 289 18.73 -22.24 18.06
N VAL A 290 19.99 -21.91 17.76
CA VAL A 290 21.14 -22.84 17.86
C VAL A 290 22.19 -22.42 18.89
N SER A 291 22.10 -21.23 19.49
CA SER A 291 23.15 -20.61 20.31
C SER A 291 23.65 -21.48 21.47
N ASP A 292 22.77 -22.22 22.15
CA ASP A 292 23.14 -23.11 23.25
C ASP A 292 23.87 -24.39 22.81
N SER A 293 23.80 -24.74 21.54
CA SER A 293 24.48 -25.92 20.99
C SER A 293 25.97 -25.69 20.82
N ILE A 294 26.39 -24.43 20.61
CA ILE A 294 27.81 -24.04 20.43
C ILE A 294 28.66 -24.45 21.64
N GLU A 295 28.10 -24.30 22.85
CA GLU A 295 28.80 -24.65 24.10
C GLU A 295 29.09 -26.15 24.23
N LYS A 296 28.21 -26.97 23.66
CA LYS A 296 28.25 -28.44 23.76
C LYS A 296 29.04 -29.09 22.62
N ASP A 297 29.45 -28.30 21.62
CA ASP A 297 30.05 -28.81 20.39
C ASP A 297 31.57 -28.60 20.34
N ALA A 298 32.31 -29.59 20.83
CA ALA A 298 33.77 -29.57 20.80
C ALA A 298 34.36 -29.69 19.38
N ALA A 299 33.63 -30.35 18.46
CA ALA A 299 34.08 -30.53 17.08
C ALA A 299 34.04 -29.21 16.31
N LEU A 300 32.96 -28.45 16.48
CA LEU A 300 32.80 -27.09 15.94
C LEU A 300 33.93 -26.18 16.44
N GLN A 301 34.16 -26.17 17.76
CA GLN A 301 35.22 -25.35 18.37
C GLN A 301 36.60 -25.69 17.79
N ALA A 302 36.91 -26.98 17.66
CA ALA A 302 38.16 -27.41 17.06
C ALA A 302 38.27 -27.03 15.57
N PHE A 303 37.19 -27.15 14.80
CA PHE A 303 37.17 -26.76 13.39
C PHE A 303 37.38 -25.26 13.20
N LEU A 304 36.61 -24.43 13.90
CA LEU A 304 36.69 -22.98 13.76
C LEU A 304 38.03 -22.41 14.23
N ALA A 305 38.62 -22.97 15.30
CA ALA A 305 39.97 -22.61 15.72
C ALA A 305 41.03 -22.92 14.66
N ARG A 306 40.90 -24.06 13.95
CA ARG A 306 41.80 -24.39 12.82
C ARG A 306 41.64 -23.41 11.67
N GLN A 307 40.41 -23.06 11.29
CA GLN A 307 40.17 -22.08 10.22
C GLN A 307 40.70 -20.70 10.61
N ALA A 308 40.48 -20.26 11.84
CA ALA A 308 41.01 -18.99 12.35
C ALA A 308 42.55 -18.94 12.26
N ALA A 309 43.23 -20.02 12.63
CA ALA A 309 44.68 -20.11 12.49
C ALA A 309 45.14 -20.14 11.03
N LYS A 310 44.50 -20.95 10.18
CA LYS A 310 44.84 -21.11 8.76
C LYS A 310 44.72 -19.79 7.99
N PHE A 311 43.66 -19.03 8.24
CA PHE A 311 43.33 -17.79 7.52
C PHE A 311 43.67 -16.51 8.30
N LYS A 312 44.44 -16.64 9.40
CA LYS A 312 44.93 -15.53 10.23
C LYS A 312 43.82 -14.57 10.69
N LEU A 313 42.69 -15.12 11.14
CA LEU A 313 41.56 -14.33 11.62
C LEU A 313 41.86 -13.71 12.99
N GLU A 314 41.34 -12.51 13.24
CA GLU A 314 41.56 -11.76 14.49
C GLU A 314 41.02 -12.54 15.71
N ASN A 315 39.80 -13.06 15.61
CA ASN A 315 39.23 -13.93 16.63
C ASN A 315 39.77 -15.35 16.47
N ARG A 316 40.47 -15.84 17.50
CA ARG A 316 41.07 -17.19 17.52
C ARG A 316 40.05 -18.32 17.64
N LYS A 317 38.81 -18.01 18.07
CA LYS A 317 37.69 -18.97 18.19
C LYS A 317 38.03 -20.24 18.99
N SER A 318 38.92 -20.11 19.97
CA SER A 318 39.42 -21.23 20.77
C SER A 318 38.49 -21.66 21.91
N THR A 319 37.37 -20.95 22.11
CA THR A 319 36.35 -21.26 23.13
C THR A 319 34.95 -21.00 22.57
N ALA A 320 33.94 -21.70 23.09
CA ALA A 320 32.54 -21.44 22.77
C ALA A 320 32.15 -19.95 22.97
N ALA A 321 32.62 -19.34 24.06
CA ALA A 321 32.39 -17.91 24.33
C ALA A 321 32.99 -17.01 23.22
N GLY A 322 34.18 -17.34 22.71
CA GLY A 322 34.80 -16.61 21.61
C GLY A 322 34.01 -16.71 20.29
N ILE A 323 33.42 -17.86 19.99
CA ILE A 323 32.55 -18.05 18.81
C ILE A 323 31.25 -17.26 18.97
N ARG A 324 30.61 -17.35 20.14
CA ARG A 324 29.39 -16.60 20.45
C ARG A 324 29.61 -15.09 20.34
N LEU A 325 30.70 -14.58 20.93
CA LEU A 325 31.07 -13.17 20.82
C LEU A 325 31.33 -12.75 19.36
N ASN A 326 31.90 -13.62 18.53
CA ASN A 326 32.06 -13.33 17.09
C ASN A 326 30.71 -13.00 16.45
N ILE A 327 29.72 -13.87 16.66
CA ILE A 327 28.38 -13.74 16.07
C ILE A 327 27.62 -12.56 16.70
N GLU A 328 27.59 -12.49 18.02
CA GLU A 328 26.87 -11.45 18.78
C GLU A 328 27.42 -10.05 18.46
N ASP A 329 28.73 -9.87 18.43
CA ASP A 329 29.31 -8.54 18.22
C ASP A 329 29.32 -8.13 16.73
N ARG A 330 29.64 -9.07 15.82
CA ARG A 330 29.89 -8.73 14.41
C ARG A 330 28.68 -8.89 13.48
N ILE A 331 27.58 -9.45 13.97
CA ILE A 331 26.30 -9.45 13.25
C ILE A 331 25.28 -8.60 14.02
N LEU A 332 24.99 -8.97 15.28
CA LEU A 332 23.86 -8.41 16.02
C LEU A 332 24.17 -6.99 16.53
N ARG A 333 25.26 -6.81 17.30
CA ARG A 333 25.64 -5.48 17.79
C ARG A 333 26.14 -4.57 16.67
N ASP A 334 26.85 -5.11 15.68
CA ASP A 334 27.24 -4.36 14.49
C ASP A 334 26.01 -3.75 13.79
N ALA A 335 24.91 -4.50 13.65
CA ALA A 335 23.68 -3.98 13.06
C ALA A 335 22.97 -2.93 13.92
N ILE A 336 23.04 -3.03 15.25
CA ILE A 336 22.57 -1.96 16.16
C ILE A 336 23.41 -0.69 15.96
N THR A 337 24.73 -0.81 15.97
CA THR A 337 25.68 0.31 15.80
C THR A 337 25.58 0.94 14.41
N ASN A 338 25.46 0.12 13.37
CA ASN A 338 25.38 0.52 11.98
C ASN A 338 23.93 0.48 11.45
N ARG A 339 22.97 0.98 12.25
CA ARG A 339 21.53 0.96 11.93
C ARG A 339 21.19 1.38 10.50
N VAL A 340 21.96 2.30 9.91
CA VAL A 340 21.77 2.75 8.51
C VAL A 340 21.84 1.60 7.50
N LYS A 341 22.64 0.55 7.75
CA LYS A 341 22.78 -0.63 6.88
C LYS A 341 21.58 -1.59 6.94
N ILE A 342 20.71 -1.45 7.95
CA ILE A 342 19.44 -2.19 8.08
C ILE A 342 18.23 -1.25 8.08
N ARG A 343 18.38 -0.02 7.58
CA ARG A 343 17.25 0.87 7.39
C ARG A 343 16.30 0.22 6.37
N SER A 344 15.02 0.18 6.65
CA SER A 344 13.98 -0.39 5.79
C SER A 344 12.70 0.43 5.93
N ASN A 345 11.65 0.07 5.16
CA ASN A 345 10.34 0.67 5.32
C ASN A 345 9.86 0.44 6.75
N TYR A 346 9.23 1.45 7.34
CA TYR A 346 8.70 1.33 8.70
C TYR A 346 7.63 0.21 8.76
N PRO A 347 7.54 -0.60 9.84
CA PRO A 347 8.41 -0.70 11.01
C PRO A 347 9.42 -1.85 10.91
N ARG A 348 9.95 -2.15 9.73
CA ARG A 348 10.83 -3.31 9.49
C ARG A 348 12.14 -3.19 10.26
N THR A 349 12.74 -2.00 10.28
CA THR A 349 13.96 -1.73 11.05
C THR A 349 13.69 -1.84 12.54
N GLU A 350 12.57 -1.31 13.01
CA GLU A 350 12.13 -1.34 14.40
C GLU A 350 11.93 -2.79 14.86
N THR A 351 11.30 -3.62 14.03
CA THR A 351 11.13 -5.05 14.26
C THR A 351 12.47 -5.79 14.35
N ALA A 352 13.40 -5.54 13.42
CA ALA A 352 14.72 -6.16 13.45
C ALA A 352 15.48 -5.79 14.74
N LEU A 353 15.45 -4.51 15.12
CA LEU A 353 16.10 -4.02 16.34
C LEU A 353 15.47 -4.61 17.60
N VAL A 354 14.13 -4.62 17.72
CA VAL A 354 13.42 -5.24 18.85
C VAL A 354 13.86 -6.69 19.01
N ILE A 355 13.87 -7.47 17.93
CA ILE A 355 14.29 -8.88 17.97
C ILE A 355 15.75 -9.02 18.39
N ILE A 356 16.67 -8.21 17.85
CA ILE A 356 18.09 -8.26 18.22
C ILE A 356 18.28 -7.93 19.71
N HIS A 357 17.63 -6.86 20.20
CA HIS A 357 17.68 -6.49 21.61
C HIS A 357 17.13 -7.61 22.51
N THR A 358 16.02 -8.23 22.13
CA THR A 358 15.45 -9.37 22.85
C THR A 358 16.41 -10.56 22.87
N VAL A 359 16.98 -10.97 21.73
CA VAL A 359 17.92 -12.09 21.63
C VAL A 359 19.17 -11.87 22.49
N LEU A 360 19.66 -10.63 22.60
CA LEU A 360 20.88 -10.29 23.32
C LEU A 360 20.71 -10.15 24.84
N GLY A 361 19.52 -9.75 25.33
CA GLY A 361 19.40 -9.28 26.72
C GLY A 361 18.12 -9.67 27.48
N TRP A 362 17.24 -10.46 26.89
CA TRP A 362 16.02 -10.92 27.59
C TRP A 362 16.34 -11.96 28.67
N PRO A 363 15.63 -11.98 29.82
CA PRO A 363 14.51 -11.10 30.22
C PRO A 363 14.94 -9.79 30.88
N ASP A 364 16.21 -9.61 31.19
CA ASP A 364 16.71 -8.48 32.00
C ASP A 364 16.43 -7.11 31.36
N ASN A 365 16.38 -7.04 30.02
CA ASN A 365 16.05 -5.83 29.27
C ASN A 365 14.57 -5.69 28.89
N ARG A 366 13.66 -6.50 29.44
CA ARG A 366 12.23 -6.48 29.11
C ARG A 366 11.62 -5.07 29.12
N PRO A 367 11.84 -4.19 30.12
CA PRO A 367 11.26 -2.85 30.10
C PRO A 367 11.66 -2.03 28.86
N ALA A 368 12.92 -2.12 28.42
CA ALA A 368 13.39 -1.40 27.23
C ALA A 368 12.77 -1.96 25.94
N VAL A 369 12.67 -3.29 25.84
CA VAL A 369 12.02 -3.96 24.70
C VAL A 369 10.53 -3.57 24.62
N MET A 370 9.83 -3.52 25.75
CA MET A 370 8.42 -3.12 25.79
C MET A 370 8.23 -1.67 25.35
N THR A 371 9.10 -0.75 25.77
CA THR A 371 9.07 0.64 25.28
C THR A 371 9.21 0.71 23.75
N MET A 372 10.16 -0.03 23.16
CA MET A 372 10.34 -0.08 21.71
C MET A 372 9.09 -0.59 20.99
N ILE A 373 8.44 -1.61 21.53
CA ILE A 373 7.18 -2.16 20.99
C ILE A 373 6.05 -1.12 21.10
N ASP A 374 5.95 -0.41 22.23
CA ASP A 374 4.91 0.60 22.43
C ASP A 374 5.04 1.78 21.48
N GLU A 375 6.26 2.28 21.29
CA GLU A 375 6.54 3.33 20.31
C GLU A 375 6.14 2.87 18.90
N MET A 376 6.50 1.63 18.57
CA MET A 376 6.16 1.04 17.27
C MET A 376 4.64 0.88 17.07
N VAL A 377 3.91 0.36 18.07
CA VAL A 377 2.45 0.23 18.01
C VAL A 377 1.81 1.61 17.91
N GLY A 378 2.20 2.55 18.78
CA GLY A 378 1.63 3.90 18.82
C GLY A 378 1.75 4.63 17.49
N GLN A 379 2.94 4.58 16.85
CA GLN A 379 3.15 5.17 15.54
C GLN A 379 2.46 4.37 14.42
N ALA A 380 2.44 3.03 14.50
CA ALA A 380 1.80 2.18 13.49
C ALA A 380 0.29 2.35 13.42
N THR A 381 -0.35 2.84 14.49
CA THR A 381 -1.81 2.97 14.59
C THR A 381 -2.32 4.41 14.70
N ALA A 382 -1.44 5.40 14.48
CA ALA A 382 -1.69 6.80 14.80
C ALA A 382 -2.80 7.47 13.96
N VAL A 383 -3.08 6.97 12.76
CA VAL A 383 -4.00 7.57 11.77
C VAL A 383 -5.08 6.56 11.42
N ASP A 384 -6.28 6.70 12.01
CA ASP A 384 -7.43 5.81 11.84
C ASP A 384 -7.12 4.30 12.02
N GLY A 385 -6.15 3.99 12.89
CA GLY A 385 -5.68 2.63 13.15
C GLY A 385 -4.50 2.18 12.31
N VAL A 386 -4.01 2.99 11.36
CA VAL A 386 -2.81 2.72 10.57
C VAL A 386 -1.79 3.87 10.66
N THR A 387 -0.69 3.85 9.89
CA THR A 387 0.37 4.89 9.95
C THR A 387 0.01 6.20 9.25
N GLY A 388 -0.97 6.16 8.35
CA GLY A 388 -1.27 7.23 7.39
C GLY A 388 -0.37 7.20 6.14
N GLU A 389 0.60 6.29 6.05
CA GLU A 389 1.37 6.09 4.81
C GLU A 389 0.44 5.65 3.66
N LYS A 390 0.71 6.11 2.43
CA LYS A 390 -0.07 5.76 1.25
C LYS A 390 0.28 4.37 0.74
N GLY A 391 -0.33 3.92 -0.36
CA GLY A 391 -0.25 2.52 -0.78
C GLY A 391 -1.13 1.68 0.15
N LEU A 392 -2.45 1.88 0.04
CA LEU A 392 -3.45 1.36 0.99
C LEU A 392 -3.31 -0.15 1.24
N ALA A 393 -3.26 -0.96 0.17
CA ALA A 393 -3.09 -2.41 0.26
C ALA A 393 -1.63 -2.86 0.11
N ALA A 394 -0.68 -1.92 0.11
CA ALA A 394 0.75 -2.16 -0.02
C ALA A 394 1.53 -1.69 1.22
N TYR A 395 1.95 -0.42 1.30
CA TYR A 395 2.82 0.07 2.38
C TYR A 395 2.10 0.29 3.71
N ALA A 396 0.88 0.82 3.69
CA ALA A 396 0.03 0.91 4.89
C ALA A 396 -0.24 -0.49 5.45
N ALA A 397 -0.68 -1.40 4.58
CA ALA A 397 -0.91 -2.80 4.90
C ALA A 397 0.35 -3.54 5.37
N SER A 398 1.49 -3.31 4.73
CA SER A 398 2.77 -3.93 5.11
C SER A 398 3.21 -3.55 6.51
N THR A 399 2.89 -2.33 6.96
CA THR A 399 3.13 -1.90 8.34
C THR A 399 2.29 -2.74 9.30
N ILE A 400 0.99 -2.84 9.07
CA ILE A 400 0.08 -3.57 9.96
C ILE A 400 0.35 -5.08 9.94
N ALA A 401 0.67 -5.65 8.78
CA ALA A 401 1.05 -7.06 8.68
C ALA A 401 2.36 -7.36 9.42
N ASN A 402 3.32 -6.43 9.42
CA ASN A 402 4.54 -6.55 10.21
C ASN A 402 4.25 -6.41 11.72
N LEU A 403 3.36 -5.50 12.11
CA LEU A 403 2.90 -5.38 13.48
C LEU A 403 2.23 -6.67 13.98
N ALA A 404 1.38 -7.30 13.17
CA ALA A 404 0.76 -8.59 13.47
C ALA A 404 1.80 -9.67 13.79
N TYR A 405 2.86 -9.75 12.98
CA TYR A 405 3.98 -10.66 13.22
C TYR A 405 4.66 -10.40 14.57
N VAL A 406 4.97 -9.15 14.91
CA VAL A 406 5.59 -8.82 16.21
C VAL A 406 4.65 -9.16 17.36
N LEU A 407 3.37 -8.79 17.26
CA LEU A 407 2.41 -9.03 18.31
C LEU A 407 2.28 -10.53 18.63
N ALA A 408 2.16 -11.35 17.59
CA ALA A 408 2.06 -12.80 17.75
C ALA A 408 3.38 -13.43 18.23
N LEU A 409 4.54 -12.89 17.82
CA LEU A 409 5.84 -13.36 18.31
C LEU A 409 6.01 -13.10 19.81
N PHE A 410 5.64 -11.91 20.28
CA PHE A 410 5.79 -11.52 21.68
C PHE A 410 4.70 -12.09 22.59
N ASP A 411 3.50 -12.34 22.08
CA ASP A 411 2.47 -13.05 22.84
C ASP A 411 2.88 -14.50 23.15
N ARG A 412 3.68 -15.14 22.27
CA ARG A 412 4.31 -16.43 22.55
C ARG A 412 5.41 -16.37 23.60
N LEU A 413 6.12 -15.24 23.68
CA LEU A 413 7.26 -15.05 24.58
C LEU A 413 6.84 -14.65 26.00
N ASP A 414 5.79 -13.84 26.12
CA ASP A 414 5.41 -13.17 27.36
C ASP A 414 3.90 -13.27 27.62
N ALA A 415 3.52 -14.00 28.66
CA ALA A 415 2.13 -14.32 28.93
C ALA A 415 1.30 -13.06 29.25
N GLY A 416 0.17 -12.90 28.56
CA GLY A 416 -0.72 -11.73 28.72
C GLY A 416 -0.29 -10.51 27.91
N PHE A 417 0.82 -10.58 27.17
CA PHE A 417 1.35 -9.49 26.37
C PHE A 417 0.30 -8.86 25.44
N LEU A 418 -0.43 -9.66 24.64
CA LEU A 418 -1.37 -9.10 23.67
C LEU A 418 -2.50 -8.31 24.35
N LYS A 419 -3.02 -8.83 25.47
CA LYS A 419 -4.03 -8.15 26.29
C LYS A 419 -3.50 -6.82 26.82
N ASP A 420 -2.28 -6.79 27.32
CA ASP A 420 -1.66 -5.60 27.90
C ASP A 420 -1.33 -4.53 26.84
N VAL A 421 -0.87 -4.94 25.65
CA VAL A 421 -0.65 -4.02 24.54
C VAL A 421 -1.96 -3.43 24.03
N LEU A 422 -3.01 -4.24 23.87
CA LEU A 422 -4.34 -3.74 23.47
C LEU A 422 -4.96 -2.78 24.50
N ALA A 423 -4.72 -3.02 25.79
CA ALA A 423 -5.17 -2.11 26.84
C ALA A 423 -4.46 -0.75 26.79
N ARG A 424 -3.17 -0.74 26.45
CA ARG A 424 -2.36 0.49 26.35
C ARG A 424 -2.53 1.22 25.02
N HIS A 425 -2.82 0.48 23.94
CA HIS A 425 -2.98 0.99 22.58
C HIS A 425 -4.34 0.59 21.99
N PRO A 426 -5.44 1.20 22.44
CA PRO A 426 -6.78 0.81 21.99
C PRO A 426 -7.01 1.01 20.49
N ALA A 427 -6.24 1.89 19.83
CA ALA A 427 -6.28 2.12 18.38
C ALA A 427 -5.87 0.89 17.56
N LEU A 428 -5.14 -0.06 18.14
CA LEU A 428 -4.78 -1.33 17.51
C LEU A 428 -6.00 -2.14 17.07
N ARG A 429 -7.15 -1.97 17.75
CA ARG A 429 -8.42 -2.59 17.32
C ARG A 429 -8.86 -2.12 15.93
N ASN A 430 -8.51 -0.89 15.56
CA ASN A 430 -8.90 -0.30 14.29
C ASN A 430 -7.95 -0.68 13.15
N SER A 431 -6.73 -1.14 13.42
CA SER A 431 -5.72 -1.44 12.40
C SER A 431 -6.17 -2.47 11.39
N TYR A 432 -6.65 -3.62 11.86
CA TYR A 432 -7.14 -4.67 10.99
C TYR A 432 -8.53 -4.34 10.43
N ARG A 433 -9.33 -3.57 11.19
CA ARG A 433 -10.62 -3.07 10.72
C ARG A 433 -10.51 -2.10 9.57
N PHE A 434 -9.49 -1.25 9.54
CA PHE A 434 -9.22 -0.37 8.41
C PHE A 434 -9.11 -1.17 7.10
N HIS A 435 -8.31 -2.24 7.09
CA HIS A 435 -8.16 -3.12 5.92
C HIS A 435 -9.33 -4.06 5.68
N TYR A 436 -10.21 -4.29 6.66
CA TYR A 436 -11.46 -5.04 6.43
C TYR A 436 -12.52 -4.15 5.79
N ASP A 437 -12.71 -2.95 6.33
CA ASP A 437 -13.73 -2.00 5.87
C ASP A 437 -13.44 -1.53 4.44
N THR A 438 -12.16 -1.41 4.07
CA THR A 438 -11.70 -1.04 2.72
C THR A 438 -11.65 -2.20 1.74
N TRP A 439 -11.97 -3.44 2.16
CA TRP A 439 -11.97 -4.62 1.30
C TRP A 439 -13.37 -4.89 0.76
N PHE A 440 -13.63 -4.44 -0.45
CA PHE A 440 -14.94 -4.54 -1.09
C PHE A 440 -15.13 -5.96 -1.65
N GLY A 441 -16.17 -6.63 -1.18
CA GLY A 441 -16.55 -8.00 -1.52
C GLY A 441 -15.53 -9.08 -1.18
N GLY A 442 -14.43 -8.75 -0.48
CA GLY A 442 -13.29 -9.65 -0.36
C GLY A 442 -12.44 -9.75 -1.64
N PHE A 443 -12.57 -8.80 -2.58
CA PHE A 443 -11.92 -8.84 -3.89
C PHE A 443 -11.19 -7.57 -4.31
N TYR A 444 -11.59 -6.39 -3.83
CA TYR A 444 -11.01 -5.12 -4.28
C TYR A 444 -10.67 -4.21 -3.11
N TYR A 445 -9.60 -3.45 -3.29
CA TYR A 445 -9.20 -2.32 -2.45
C TYR A 445 -9.14 -1.07 -3.33
N PRO A 446 -9.41 0.13 -2.80
CA PRO A 446 -9.03 1.36 -3.47
C PRO A 446 -7.51 1.36 -3.74
N GLU A 447 -7.13 1.55 -5.00
CA GLU A 447 -5.72 1.56 -5.41
C GLU A 447 -5.10 2.96 -5.21
N ILE A 448 -5.00 3.37 -3.94
CA ILE A 448 -4.53 4.70 -3.53
C ILE A 448 -3.04 4.68 -3.18
N GLY A 449 -2.25 5.50 -3.88
CA GLY A 449 -0.79 5.53 -3.80
C GLY A 449 -0.12 4.32 -4.46
N ASP A 450 1.10 4.00 -4.05
CA ASP A 450 1.87 2.89 -4.64
C ASP A 450 1.32 1.53 -4.17
N THR A 451 0.24 1.04 -4.81
CA THR A 451 -0.43 -0.24 -4.50
C THR A 451 -1.01 -0.92 -5.74
N GLY A 452 -1.11 -2.25 -5.67
CA GLY A 452 -1.88 -3.08 -6.58
C GLY A 452 -1.51 -3.00 -8.06
N ASN A 453 -2.44 -3.43 -8.91
CA ASN A 453 -2.28 -3.45 -10.36
C ASN A 453 -3.62 -3.08 -11.00
N PHE A 454 -3.58 -2.27 -12.06
CA PHE A 454 -4.77 -1.83 -12.78
C PHE A 454 -5.76 -2.97 -13.09
N ALA A 455 -7.02 -2.79 -12.64
CA ALA A 455 -8.16 -3.67 -12.85
C ALA A 455 -7.99 -5.14 -12.35
N ARG A 456 -7.08 -5.41 -11.42
CA ARG A 456 -6.87 -6.75 -10.84
C ARG A 456 -7.58 -6.89 -9.49
N ARG A 457 -8.14 -8.07 -9.23
CA ARG A 457 -8.62 -8.43 -7.89
C ARG A 457 -7.45 -8.61 -6.93
N GLN A 458 -7.64 -8.12 -5.72
CA GLN A 458 -6.84 -8.43 -4.53
C GLN A 458 -7.68 -9.31 -3.60
N THR A 459 -7.59 -10.62 -3.78
CA THR A 459 -8.43 -11.61 -3.07
C THR A 459 -7.84 -12.06 -1.73
N ARG A 460 -6.75 -11.44 -1.32
CA ARG A 460 -6.08 -11.70 -0.04
C ARG A 460 -6.23 -10.49 0.85
N PHE A 461 -6.49 -10.73 2.12
CA PHE A 461 -6.56 -9.69 3.13
C PHE A 461 -5.19 -9.00 3.25
N ALA A 462 -5.16 -7.68 3.02
CA ALA A 462 -3.90 -6.95 2.96
C ALA A 462 -3.25 -6.78 4.35
N GLY A 463 -4.05 -6.66 5.42
CA GLY A 463 -3.59 -6.27 6.75
C GLY A 463 -2.79 -7.33 7.52
N ALA A 464 -2.69 -8.57 7.03
CA ALA A 464 -1.88 -9.62 7.66
C ALA A 464 -1.55 -10.75 6.67
N ASN A 465 -0.41 -11.42 6.88
CA ASN A 465 0.04 -12.52 6.02
C ASN A 465 -0.31 -13.88 6.63
N PHE A 466 -1.37 -14.53 6.14
CA PHE A 466 -1.82 -15.85 6.60
C PHE A 466 -1.00 -16.99 5.98
N LEU A 467 0.24 -17.11 6.45
CA LEU A 467 1.16 -18.18 6.04
C LEU A 467 0.90 -19.46 6.85
N ARG A 468 1.10 -20.62 6.21
CA ARG A 468 1.07 -21.94 6.85
C ARG A 468 2.48 -22.43 7.19
N ASP A 469 3.33 -21.50 7.62
CA ASP A 469 4.73 -21.74 7.95
C ASP A 469 4.85 -22.13 9.43
N PRO A 470 5.33 -23.35 9.76
CA PRO A 470 5.42 -23.85 11.14
C PRO A 470 6.44 -23.08 12.00
N PHE A 471 7.35 -22.30 11.40
CA PHE A 471 8.40 -21.55 12.08
C PHE A 471 8.02 -20.10 12.39
N LEU A 472 6.91 -19.62 11.83
CA LEU A 472 6.39 -18.28 12.08
C LEU A 472 5.22 -18.31 13.09
N PRO A 473 4.92 -17.18 13.74
CA PRO A 473 3.65 -16.98 14.43
C PRO A 473 2.44 -17.15 13.51
N SER A 474 1.47 -17.97 13.91
CA SER A 474 0.25 -18.17 13.13
C SER A 474 -0.68 -16.97 13.24
N MET A 475 -0.97 -16.33 12.09
CA MET A 475 -1.96 -15.26 12.03
C MET A 475 -3.38 -15.78 12.29
N PHE A 476 -3.65 -17.07 12.06
CA PHE A 476 -4.94 -17.68 12.43
C PHE A 476 -5.12 -17.67 13.96
N THR A 477 -4.09 -18.04 14.71
CA THR A 477 -4.10 -17.97 16.18
C THR A 477 -4.24 -16.53 16.66
N LEU A 478 -3.44 -15.60 16.11
CA LEU A 478 -3.49 -14.18 16.49
C LEU A 478 -4.89 -13.60 16.29
N PHE A 479 -5.50 -13.82 15.12
CA PHE A 479 -6.82 -13.25 14.80
C PHE A 479 -7.92 -13.86 15.68
N TRP A 480 -7.80 -15.13 16.05
CA TRP A 480 -8.67 -15.72 17.06
C TRP A 480 -8.53 -15.04 18.42
N GLN A 481 -7.31 -14.79 18.89
CA GLN A 481 -7.09 -14.10 20.16
C GLN A 481 -7.61 -12.65 20.12
N LEU A 482 -7.42 -11.95 19.00
CA LEU A 482 -7.99 -10.61 18.79
C LEU A 482 -9.52 -10.65 18.84
N HIS A 483 -10.16 -11.67 18.24
CA HIS A 483 -11.60 -11.89 18.38
C HIS A 483 -12.01 -12.06 19.83
N GLU A 484 -11.34 -12.93 20.61
CA GLU A 484 -11.67 -13.14 22.03
C GLU A 484 -11.52 -11.87 22.87
N LEU A 485 -10.51 -11.05 22.58
CA LEU A 485 -10.21 -9.82 23.34
C LEU A 485 -11.09 -8.62 22.93
N THR A 486 -11.72 -8.66 21.75
CA THR A 486 -12.52 -7.54 21.21
C THR A 486 -14.00 -7.85 21.05
N GLY A 487 -14.38 -9.13 20.97
CA GLY A 487 -15.72 -9.58 20.61
C GLY A 487 -16.06 -9.41 19.13
N ASP A 488 -15.10 -8.99 18.30
CA ASP A 488 -15.36 -8.60 16.93
C ASP A 488 -15.30 -9.81 15.97
N PRO A 489 -16.41 -10.16 15.29
CA PRO A 489 -16.44 -11.34 14.42
C PRO A 489 -15.64 -11.18 13.11
N ALA A 490 -15.26 -9.97 12.69
CA ALA A 490 -14.52 -9.80 11.45
C ALA A 490 -13.15 -10.47 11.48
N TYR A 491 -12.49 -10.54 12.63
CA TYR A 491 -11.25 -11.31 12.76
C TYR A 491 -11.45 -12.78 12.40
N VAL A 492 -12.59 -13.36 12.75
CA VAL A 492 -12.93 -14.76 12.43
C VAL A 492 -13.32 -14.92 10.97
N LYS A 493 -14.04 -13.94 10.39
CA LYS A 493 -14.34 -13.93 8.96
C LYS A 493 -13.07 -13.86 8.11
N ILE A 494 -12.11 -13.02 8.50
CA ILE A 494 -10.80 -12.90 7.82
C ILE A 494 -10.04 -14.22 7.89
N LEU A 495 -9.86 -14.81 9.08
CA LEU A 495 -9.08 -16.04 9.21
C LEU A 495 -9.75 -17.23 8.49
N PHE A 496 -11.08 -17.26 8.44
CA PHE A 496 -11.83 -18.28 7.69
C PHE A 496 -11.69 -18.09 6.18
N HIS A 497 -11.83 -16.86 5.68
CA HIS A 497 -11.63 -16.53 4.26
C HIS A 497 -10.22 -16.86 3.79
N GLU A 498 -9.19 -16.48 4.57
CA GLU A 498 -7.80 -16.74 4.23
C GLU A 498 -7.43 -18.23 4.23
N ASN A 499 -8.18 -19.03 5.00
CA ASN A 499 -8.07 -20.49 4.92
C ASN A 499 -8.83 -21.10 3.74
N GLY A 500 -9.45 -20.30 2.87
CA GLY A 500 -10.19 -20.76 1.70
C GLY A 500 -11.64 -21.13 2.01
N GLY A 501 -12.24 -20.53 3.05
CA GLY A 501 -13.64 -20.79 3.41
C GLY A 501 -13.86 -22.15 4.05
N THR A 502 -12.84 -22.68 4.76
CA THR A 502 -12.93 -23.92 5.52
C THR A 502 -12.23 -23.76 6.87
N THR A 503 -12.64 -24.58 7.85
CA THR A 503 -11.92 -24.72 9.11
C THR A 503 -10.78 -25.74 9.04
N ASP A 504 -10.73 -26.56 7.99
CA ASP A 504 -9.77 -27.67 7.91
C ASP A 504 -8.32 -27.21 8.06
N GLY A 505 -7.59 -27.89 8.96
CA GLY A 505 -6.17 -27.63 9.22
C GLY A 505 -5.88 -26.43 10.12
N LEU A 506 -6.86 -25.58 10.43
CA LEU A 506 -6.67 -24.50 11.41
C LEU A 506 -6.20 -25.07 12.77
N PRO A 507 -5.34 -24.36 13.52
CA PRO A 507 -4.83 -23.01 13.24
C PRO A 507 -3.47 -22.95 12.52
N PHE A 508 -2.93 -24.07 12.03
CA PHE A 508 -1.54 -24.14 11.52
C PHE A 508 -0.51 -23.57 12.50
N ASP A 509 -0.57 -23.99 13.77
CA ASP A 509 0.31 -23.50 14.83
C ASP A 509 0.81 -24.65 15.72
N LEU A 510 2.10 -24.97 15.64
CA LEU A 510 2.72 -26.03 16.47
C LEU A 510 2.81 -25.67 17.96
N LEU A 511 2.68 -24.38 18.29
CA LEU A 511 2.70 -23.88 19.67
C LEU A 511 1.32 -23.43 20.15
N GLY A 512 0.33 -23.46 19.27
CA GLY A 512 -1.02 -22.96 19.48
C GLY A 512 -1.95 -23.91 20.26
N PRO A 513 -3.26 -23.61 20.24
CA PRO A 513 -4.28 -24.44 20.88
C PRO A 513 -4.50 -25.77 20.16
N ASP A 514 -5.33 -26.64 20.75
CA ASP A 514 -5.76 -27.88 20.11
C ASP A 514 -6.50 -27.59 18.77
N PRO A 515 -6.11 -28.22 17.65
CA PRO A 515 -6.74 -27.97 16.36
C PRO A 515 -8.23 -28.30 16.30
N ALA A 516 -8.68 -29.39 16.92
CA ALA A 516 -10.08 -29.82 16.81
C ALA A 516 -11.00 -28.85 17.55
N GLU A 517 -10.62 -28.45 18.76
CA GLU A 517 -11.35 -27.43 19.51
C GLU A 517 -11.35 -26.09 18.76
N PHE A 518 -10.20 -25.64 18.26
CA PHE A 518 -10.09 -24.38 17.53
C PHE A 518 -11.02 -24.34 16.32
N GLN A 519 -11.05 -25.41 15.52
CA GLN A 519 -11.90 -25.55 14.34
C GLN A 519 -13.38 -25.49 14.69
N GLN A 520 -13.81 -26.18 15.75
CA GLN A 520 -15.19 -26.15 16.21
C GLN A 520 -15.61 -24.73 16.63
N ARG A 521 -14.73 -23.99 17.33
CA ARG A 521 -15.00 -22.64 17.79
C ARG A 521 -15.10 -21.64 16.63
N VAL A 522 -14.22 -21.73 15.64
CA VAL A 522 -14.29 -20.93 14.40
C VAL A 522 -15.60 -21.22 13.65
N ALA A 523 -15.93 -22.50 13.45
CA ALA A 523 -17.16 -22.91 12.78
C ALA A 523 -18.41 -22.35 13.50
N GLY A 524 -18.42 -22.35 14.83
CA GLY A 524 -19.50 -21.80 15.64
C GLY A 524 -19.72 -20.30 15.40
N VAL A 525 -18.66 -19.51 15.29
CA VAL A 525 -18.76 -18.07 14.98
C VAL A 525 -19.24 -17.86 13.55
N ILE A 526 -18.70 -18.58 12.56
CA ILE A 526 -19.12 -18.45 11.17
C ILE A 526 -20.60 -18.83 10.97
N ALA A 527 -21.07 -19.89 11.64
CA ALA A 527 -22.47 -20.28 11.60
C ALA A 527 -23.41 -19.21 12.19
N LYS A 528 -22.94 -18.42 13.17
CA LYS A 528 -23.70 -17.36 13.82
C LYS A 528 -23.68 -16.03 13.06
N GLU A 529 -22.52 -15.65 12.53
CA GLU A 529 -22.23 -14.29 12.03
C GLU A 529 -22.16 -14.21 10.49
N GLY A 530 -22.15 -15.36 9.80
CA GLY A 530 -21.94 -15.48 8.36
C GLY A 530 -20.46 -15.39 7.95
N ALA A 531 -20.13 -15.92 6.78
CA ALA A 531 -18.77 -15.93 6.24
C ALA A 531 -18.42 -14.70 5.38
N GLU A 532 -19.43 -13.95 4.91
CA GLU A 532 -19.22 -12.89 3.93
C GLU A 532 -18.41 -11.71 4.47
N ILE A 533 -17.46 -11.24 3.65
CA ILE A 533 -16.70 -10.02 3.88
C ILE A 533 -17.56 -8.84 3.43
N GLN A 534 -18.18 -8.18 4.40
CA GLN A 534 -18.98 -6.99 4.18
C GLN A 534 -18.69 -5.97 5.27
N GLY A 535 -18.43 -4.73 4.87
CA GLY A 535 -18.22 -3.59 5.76
C GLY A 535 -19.22 -2.47 5.48
N PRO A 536 -19.34 -1.50 6.40
CA PRO A 536 -20.26 -0.38 6.25
C PRO A 536 -19.72 0.67 5.26
N SER A 537 -20.59 1.61 4.87
CA SER A 537 -20.10 2.90 4.37
C SER A 537 -19.26 3.58 5.46
N PHE A 538 -18.17 4.24 5.10
CA PHE A 538 -17.26 4.84 6.07
C PHE A 538 -16.67 6.15 5.58
N ASN A 539 -16.19 6.96 6.53
CA ASN A 539 -15.38 8.15 6.31
C ASN A 539 -14.20 8.12 7.31
N LYS A 540 -13.00 7.77 6.84
CA LYS A 540 -11.76 7.73 7.63
C LYS A 540 -11.10 9.11 7.51
N GLU A 541 -11.51 10.06 8.35
CA GLU A 541 -11.17 11.49 8.18
C GLU A 541 -9.69 11.83 8.41
N GLN A 542 -8.96 11.05 9.21
CA GLN A 542 -7.53 11.29 9.43
C GLN A 542 -6.70 10.69 8.29
N TRP A 543 -7.19 9.61 7.69
CA TRP A 543 -6.63 9.02 6.47
C TRP A 543 -7.45 9.40 5.24
N HIS A 544 -8.15 10.52 5.25
CA HIS A 544 -8.82 11.14 4.10
C HIS A 544 -9.43 10.22 3.01
N LEU A 545 -10.12 9.15 3.42
CA LEU A 545 -10.75 8.19 2.51
C LEU A 545 -12.18 7.92 2.93
N ALA A 546 -13.10 8.01 1.98
CA ALA A 546 -14.50 7.65 2.19
C ALA A 546 -14.98 6.62 1.18
N ALA A 547 -15.95 5.81 1.58
CA ALA A 547 -16.64 4.86 0.71
C ALA A 547 -18.14 4.86 1.02
N LEU A 548 -18.94 4.97 -0.04
CA LEU A 548 -20.40 4.84 -0.01
C LEU A 548 -20.74 3.48 -0.61
N ARG A 549 -21.37 2.60 0.18
CA ARG A 549 -21.60 1.19 -0.17
C ARG A 549 -23.09 0.86 -0.16
N SER A 550 -23.51 -0.01 -1.07
CA SER A 550 -24.83 -0.62 -1.07
C SER A 550 -24.79 -2.04 -1.65
N GLY A 551 -25.82 -2.83 -1.41
CA GLY A 551 -25.86 -4.24 -1.80
C GLY A 551 -24.91 -5.16 -1.01
N SER A 552 -24.86 -6.41 -1.44
CA SER A 552 -24.04 -7.48 -0.86
C SER A 552 -23.73 -8.53 -1.94
N GLY A 553 -22.72 -9.36 -1.73
CA GLY A 553 -22.33 -10.40 -2.69
C GLY A 553 -22.02 -9.82 -4.08
N ASP A 554 -22.53 -10.43 -5.14
CA ASP A 554 -22.31 -9.99 -6.52
C ASP A 554 -22.98 -8.63 -6.85
N ASP A 555 -23.96 -8.22 -6.05
CA ASP A 555 -24.69 -6.95 -6.18
C ASP A 555 -24.07 -5.81 -5.34
N GLU A 556 -22.98 -6.09 -4.62
CA GLU A 556 -22.25 -5.05 -3.92
C GLU A 556 -21.74 -3.97 -4.89
N ARG A 557 -21.96 -2.72 -4.51
CA ARG A 557 -21.46 -1.54 -5.21
C ARG A 557 -20.92 -0.52 -4.25
N VAL A 558 -19.78 0.05 -4.62
CA VAL A 558 -19.00 0.97 -3.79
C VAL A 558 -18.46 2.08 -4.67
N VAL A 559 -18.81 3.33 -4.37
CA VAL A 559 -18.05 4.50 -4.85
C VAL A 559 -17.18 4.99 -3.70
N TRP A 560 -15.88 5.17 -3.97
CA TRP A 560 -14.92 5.68 -2.99
C TRP A 560 -14.35 7.02 -3.45
N LEU A 561 -13.94 7.84 -2.48
CA LEU A 561 -13.33 9.15 -2.68
C LEU A 561 -12.06 9.24 -1.82
N ASP A 562 -10.91 9.33 -2.47
CA ASP A 562 -9.65 9.72 -1.85
C ASP A 562 -9.54 11.24 -1.92
N TYR A 563 -9.40 11.89 -0.77
CA TYR A 563 -9.42 13.34 -0.70
C TYR A 563 -8.15 13.93 -0.09
N ASP A 564 -7.00 13.28 -0.31
CA ASP A 564 -5.71 13.88 -0.01
C ASP A 564 -4.66 13.74 -1.11
N THR A 565 -3.52 14.39 -0.91
CA THR A 565 -2.35 14.26 -1.77
C THR A 565 -1.06 14.34 -0.97
N GLY A 566 0.02 13.83 -1.54
CA GLY A 566 1.35 13.81 -0.94
C GLY A 566 1.54 12.68 0.06
N GLY A 567 2.49 12.84 0.98
CA GLY A 567 2.92 11.75 1.87
C GLY A 567 3.83 10.73 1.18
N ARG A 568 4.40 9.82 1.97
CA ARG A 568 5.24 8.74 1.43
C ARG A 568 4.38 7.77 0.61
N HIS A 569 4.91 7.36 -0.54
CA HIS A 569 4.25 6.46 -1.49
C HIS A 569 2.90 6.99 -2.04
N GLY A 570 2.66 8.30 -1.93
CA GLY A 570 1.44 8.97 -2.40
C GLY A 570 1.52 9.43 -3.84
N HIS A 571 0.34 9.64 -4.44
CA HIS A 571 0.17 10.16 -5.79
C HIS A 571 -0.42 11.59 -5.74
N ALA A 572 -0.53 12.21 -6.91
CA ALA A 572 -1.09 13.56 -7.05
C ALA A 572 -2.60 13.46 -7.35
N ASP A 573 -3.29 12.64 -6.57
CA ASP A 573 -4.62 12.05 -6.79
C ASP A 573 -5.69 12.60 -5.83
N GLY A 574 -5.47 13.77 -5.26
CA GLY A 574 -6.45 14.36 -4.37
C GLY A 574 -7.79 14.64 -5.04
N MET A 575 -8.84 14.29 -4.31
CA MET A 575 -10.24 14.23 -4.75
C MET A 575 -10.50 13.20 -5.84
N ASN A 576 -9.71 12.14 -5.96
CA ASN A 576 -9.92 11.03 -6.91
C ASN A 576 -11.09 10.13 -6.48
N ILE A 577 -11.78 9.55 -7.47
CA ILE A 577 -12.88 8.61 -7.24
C ILE A 577 -12.68 7.31 -8.01
N GLY A 578 -13.19 6.22 -7.45
CA GLY A 578 -13.37 4.95 -8.16
C GLY A 578 -14.69 4.28 -7.83
N LEU A 579 -15.03 3.24 -8.59
CA LEU A 579 -16.34 2.59 -8.55
C LEU A 579 -16.21 1.08 -8.75
N VAL A 580 -16.53 0.31 -7.71
CA VAL A 580 -16.75 -1.13 -7.80
C VAL A 580 -18.25 -1.37 -7.95
N ALA A 581 -18.67 -2.09 -8.97
CA ALA A 581 -20.06 -2.51 -9.16
C ALA A 581 -20.12 -3.68 -10.16
N LYS A 582 -21.21 -4.47 -10.11
CA LYS A 582 -21.42 -5.60 -11.04
C LYS A 582 -20.25 -6.60 -11.05
N GLY A 583 -19.64 -6.83 -9.87
CA GLY A 583 -18.53 -7.76 -9.67
C GLY A 583 -17.15 -7.30 -10.17
N LEU A 584 -17.02 -6.07 -10.68
CA LEU A 584 -15.77 -5.49 -11.20
C LEU A 584 -15.46 -4.11 -10.59
N ASP A 585 -14.18 -3.74 -10.60
CA ASP A 585 -13.76 -2.35 -10.45
C ASP A 585 -13.88 -1.64 -11.80
N LEU A 586 -14.92 -0.82 -11.97
CA LEU A 586 -15.27 -0.16 -13.24
C LEU A 586 -14.53 1.15 -13.46
N MET A 587 -13.95 1.72 -12.40
CA MET A 587 -13.11 2.92 -12.46
C MET A 587 -11.83 2.68 -11.64
N PRO A 588 -11.00 1.69 -12.04
CA PRO A 588 -9.78 1.38 -11.33
C PRO A 588 -8.77 2.51 -11.49
N ASP A 589 -8.08 2.84 -10.40
CA ASP A 589 -6.88 3.67 -10.49
C ASP A 589 -5.73 2.86 -11.14
N PHE A 590 -4.69 3.55 -11.61
CA PHE A 590 -3.57 2.94 -12.31
C PHE A 590 -2.73 2.06 -11.37
N GLY A 591 -2.69 2.42 -10.09
CA GLY A 591 -2.02 1.67 -9.03
C GLY A 591 -0.50 1.83 -9.07
N TYR A 592 0.24 0.75 -8.82
CA TYR A 592 1.66 0.84 -8.54
C TYR A 592 2.52 1.31 -9.75
N PRO A 593 3.42 2.29 -9.59
CA PRO A 593 4.28 2.78 -10.68
C PRO A 593 5.18 1.70 -11.33
N PRO A 594 5.13 1.53 -12.66
CA PRO A 594 5.87 0.47 -13.34
C PRO A 594 7.32 0.89 -13.66
N VAL A 595 8.25 0.51 -12.78
CA VAL A 595 9.69 0.84 -12.88
C VAL A 595 10.48 0.01 -13.90
N GLN A 596 9.92 -1.08 -14.41
CA GLN A 596 10.58 -2.02 -15.34
C GLN A 596 10.74 -1.49 -16.77
N TYR A 597 10.24 -0.29 -17.08
CA TYR A 597 10.31 0.32 -18.41
C TYR A 597 11.48 1.31 -18.59
N GLY A 598 12.50 1.23 -17.72
CA GLY A 598 13.72 2.03 -17.78
C GLY A 598 13.67 3.32 -16.96
N GLY A 599 14.84 3.75 -16.47
CA GLY A 599 14.98 4.93 -15.60
C GLY A 599 14.52 4.72 -14.15
N GLY A 600 14.07 3.51 -13.79
CA GLY A 600 13.57 3.18 -12.45
C GLY A 600 12.46 4.14 -12.01
N TRP A 601 12.52 4.57 -10.75
CA TRP A 601 11.56 5.50 -10.14
C TRP A 601 11.51 6.90 -10.77
N ALA A 602 12.51 7.26 -11.56
CA ALA A 602 12.59 8.52 -12.32
C ALA A 602 12.19 8.34 -13.80
N GLY A 603 11.82 7.12 -14.21
CA GLY A 603 11.38 6.84 -15.58
C GLY A 603 10.06 7.55 -15.92
N PRO A 604 9.85 8.02 -17.17
CA PRO A 604 8.63 8.73 -17.55
C PRO A 604 7.33 7.96 -17.30
N LYS A 605 7.35 6.63 -17.48
CA LYS A 605 6.20 5.75 -17.22
C LYS A 605 5.91 5.54 -15.73
N ALA A 606 6.94 5.48 -14.90
CA ALA A 606 6.77 5.45 -13.45
C ALA A 606 6.27 6.80 -12.92
N ILE A 607 6.77 7.91 -13.48
CA ILE A 607 6.30 9.26 -13.11
C ILE A 607 4.84 9.45 -13.52
N TRP A 608 4.44 9.00 -14.71
CA TRP A 608 3.07 9.12 -15.22
C TRP A 608 2.01 8.63 -14.23
N TYR A 609 2.25 7.48 -13.60
CA TYR A 609 1.32 6.87 -12.64
C TYR A 609 1.06 7.72 -11.40
N ARG A 610 1.91 8.71 -11.09
CA ARG A 610 1.76 9.58 -9.92
C ARG A 610 1.21 10.96 -10.25
N LYS A 611 0.94 11.24 -11.54
CA LYS A 611 0.54 12.56 -12.02
C LYS A 611 -0.96 12.75 -11.91
N THR A 612 -1.41 13.96 -11.59
CA THR A 612 -2.84 14.29 -11.47
C THR A 612 -3.69 13.90 -12.70
N PRO A 613 -3.25 14.12 -13.96
CA PRO A 613 -3.99 13.64 -15.15
C PRO A 613 -4.09 12.11 -15.33
N ALA A 614 -3.46 11.30 -14.48
CA ALA A 614 -3.61 9.84 -14.48
C ALA A 614 -4.77 9.35 -13.60
N HIS A 615 -5.41 10.26 -12.85
CA HIS A 615 -6.44 9.95 -11.86
C HIS A 615 -7.77 10.63 -12.22
N ASN A 616 -8.87 10.16 -11.65
CA ASN A 616 -10.22 10.68 -11.91
C ASN A 616 -10.47 11.98 -11.15
N THR A 617 -9.68 13.02 -11.39
CA THR A 617 -9.74 14.32 -10.70
C THR A 617 -9.52 15.50 -11.67
N VAL A 618 -9.40 16.73 -11.15
CA VAL A 618 -9.19 17.96 -11.92
C VAL A 618 -7.75 18.42 -11.83
N VAL A 619 -7.17 18.75 -12.99
CA VAL A 619 -5.86 19.40 -13.15
C VAL A 619 -6.06 20.90 -13.39
N ILE A 620 -5.29 21.74 -12.70
CA ILE A 620 -5.29 23.21 -12.87
C ILE A 620 -3.98 23.65 -13.53
N ASP A 621 -4.06 24.40 -14.63
CA ASP A 621 -2.94 24.92 -15.41
C ASP A 621 -1.90 23.86 -15.83
N GLY A 622 -2.33 22.61 -16.02
CA GLY A 622 -1.45 21.49 -16.36
C GLY A 622 -0.46 21.08 -15.25
N LYS A 623 -0.65 21.56 -14.02
CA LYS A 623 0.23 21.29 -12.87
C LYS A 623 -0.30 20.13 -12.04
N ASP A 624 0.62 19.25 -11.63
CA ASP A 624 0.32 18.21 -10.65
C ASP A 624 0.07 18.84 -9.27
N GLN A 625 -0.84 18.23 -8.52
CA GLN A 625 -1.02 18.50 -7.09
C GLN A 625 0.28 18.19 -6.31
N ASN A 626 0.42 18.76 -5.11
CA ASN A 626 1.71 18.77 -4.44
C ASN A 626 2.15 17.40 -3.89
N LEU A 627 3.06 16.74 -4.62
CA LEU A 627 3.71 15.48 -4.23
C LEU A 627 4.94 15.61 -3.33
N ILE A 628 5.51 16.82 -3.19
CA ILE A 628 6.90 16.97 -2.71
C ILE A 628 7.00 16.99 -1.18
N SER A 629 5.88 17.09 -0.44
CA SER A 629 5.90 17.04 1.03
C SER A 629 5.69 15.62 1.57
N ALA A 630 6.55 15.23 2.53
CA ALA A 630 6.30 14.07 3.38
C ALA A 630 5.03 14.21 4.25
N LYS A 631 4.44 15.42 4.29
CA LYS A 631 3.15 15.69 4.93
C LYS A 631 2.03 15.47 3.93
N ILE A 632 0.97 14.84 4.41
CA ILE A 632 -0.29 14.68 3.70
C ILE A 632 -1.04 16.01 3.77
N THR A 633 -1.63 16.40 2.65
CA THR A 633 -2.59 17.52 2.59
C THR A 633 -3.93 16.94 2.21
N GLY A 634 -4.87 16.90 3.15
CA GLY A 634 -6.21 16.37 2.94
C GLY A 634 -7.30 17.43 2.95
N GLY A 635 -8.38 17.15 2.24
CA GLY A 635 -9.63 17.90 2.30
C GLY A 635 -10.40 17.62 3.59
N ARG A 636 -11.43 18.43 3.81
CA ARG A 636 -12.35 18.36 4.95
C ARG A 636 -13.74 17.99 4.47
N THR A 637 -14.33 16.97 5.07
CA THR A 637 -15.72 16.60 4.84
C THR A 637 -16.66 17.73 5.27
N THR A 638 -17.53 18.18 4.37
CA THR A 638 -18.52 19.24 4.57
C THR A 638 -19.96 18.76 4.41
N LEU A 639 -20.17 17.50 4.01
CA LEU A 639 -21.45 16.79 4.00
C LEU A 639 -21.17 15.30 4.14
N TRP A 640 -21.87 14.61 5.05
CA TRP A 640 -21.90 13.15 5.14
C TRP A 640 -23.34 12.70 5.38
N GLY A 641 -23.92 12.01 4.42
CA GLY A 641 -25.31 11.58 4.44
C GLY A 641 -25.44 10.11 4.09
N LEU A 642 -26.02 9.31 4.98
CA LEU A 642 -26.27 7.88 4.77
C LEU A 642 -27.75 7.60 4.94
N GLY A 643 -28.41 7.24 3.84
CA GLY A 643 -29.77 6.71 3.86
C GLY A 643 -29.89 5.42 3.04
N GLU A 644 -31.12 4.93 2.94
CA GLU A 644 -31.45 3.69 2.22
C GLU A 644 -31.13 3.85 0.73
N VAL A 645 -31.68 4.86 0.07
CA VAL A 645 -31.57 5.04 -1.39
C VAL A 645 -30.42 5.94 -1.78
N ILE A 646 -30.13 6.99 -0.99
CA ILE A 646 -29.02 7.91 -1.27
C ILE A 646 -27.99 7.90 -0.16
N LYS A 647 -26.74 7.76 -0.58
CA LYS A 647 -25.56 7.90 0.27
C LYS A 647 -24.70 8.96 -0.39
N ALA A 648 -24.22 9.95 0.36
CA ALA A 648 -23.55 11.12 -0.20
C ALA A 648 -22.43 11.63 0.69
N ILE A 649 -21.38 12.14 0.04
CA ILE A 649 -20.28 12.87 0.67
C ILE A 649 -19.99 14.14 -0.11
N ARG A 650 -19.64 15.21 0.60
CA ARG A 650 -18.98 16.39 0.03
C ARG A 650 -17.70 16.68 0.79
N VAL A 651 -16.63 16.95 0.07
CA VAL A 651 -15.32 17.31 0.64
C VAL A 651 -14.84 18.61 -0.02
N SER A 652 -14.40 19.56 0.81
CA SER A 652 -13.70 20.78 0.39
C SER A 652 -12.21 20.64 0.67
N GLY A 653 -11.36 20.84 -0.33
CA GLY A 653 -9.90 20.74 -0.18
C GLY A 653 -9.13 21.73 -1.06
N PRO A 654 -9.35 23.06 -0.93
CA PRO A 654 -8.60 24.06 -1.69
C PRO A 654 -7.08 23.93 -1.55
N GLU A 655 -6.59 23.46 -0.39
CA GLU A 655 -5.17 23.23 -0.12
C GLU A 655 -4.56 22.10 -0.94
N VAL A 656 -5.35 21.06 -1.25
CA VAL A 656 -4.94 19.90 -2.07
C VAL A 656 -4.48 20.36 -3.46
N ALA A 657 -5.22 21.30 -4.06
CA ALA A 657 -4.96 21.83 -5.39
C ALA A 657 -4.30 23.22 -5.41
N GLN A 658 -4.02 23.82 -4.25
CA GLN A 658 -3.58 25.22 -4.10
C GLN A 658 -4.49 26.19 -4.88
N ALA A 659 -5.80 25.98 -4.76
CA ALA A 659 -6.83 26.70 -5.49
C ALA A 659 -7.69 27.54 -4.53
N GLY A 660 -8.45 28.49 -5.06
CA GLY A 660 -9.44 29.24 -4.27
C GLY A 660 -10.66 28.41 -3.89
N ARG A 661 -10.95 27.33 -4.64
CA ARG A 661 -11.96 26.31 -4.33
C ARG A 661 -11.62 25.00 -5.02
N PHE A 662 -11.78 23.89 -4.33
CA PHE A 662 -11.62 22.53 -4.86
C PHE A 662 -12.53 21.59 -4.07
N GLU A 663 -13.81 21.56 -4.42
CA GLU A 663 -14.87 20.91 -3.65
C GLU A 663 -15.59 19.87 -4.52
N ARG A 664 -15.73 18.64 -4.02
CA ARG A 664 -16.35 17.53 -4.75
C ARG A 664 -17.50 16.93 -3.94
N THR A 665 -18.67 16.84 -4.56
CA THR A 665 -19.84 16.11 -4.05
C THR A 665 -20.02 14.83 -4.86
N VAL A 666 -20.06 13.69 -4.16
CA VAL A 666 -20.29 12.37 -4.74
C VAL A 666 -21.48 11.73 -4.02
N ALA A 667 -22.44 11.21 -4.79
CA ALA A 667 -23.56 10.47 -4.21
C ALA A 667 -23.83 9.18 -4.97
N LEU A 668 -23.98 8.07 -4.24
CA LEU A 668 -24.45 6.77 -4.73
C LEU A 668 -25.97 6.71 -4.55
N ILE A 669 -26.70 6.56 -5.65
CA ILE A 669 -28.16 6.51 -5.65
C ILE A 669 -28.63 5.15 -6.15
N ASP A 670 -29.26 4.38 -5.27
CA ASP A 670 -29.82 3.08 -5.58
C ASP A 670 -31.08 3.22 -6.45
N VAL A 671 -31.16 2.43 -7.51
CA VAL A 671 -32.35 2.28 -8.35
C VAL A 671 -33.10 1.03 -7.91
N SER A 672 -32.40 -0.08 -7.75
CA SER A 672 -32.95 -1.37 -7.31
C SER A 672 -32.06 -1.99 -6.23
N GLU A 673 -32.32 -3.23 -5.84
CA GLU A 673 -31.43 -3.99 -4.95
C GLU A 673 -30.03 -4.21 -5.57
N SER A 674 -29.92 -4.20 -6.90
CA SER A 674 -28.69 -4.51 -7.66
C SER A 674 -28.18 -3.38 -8.56
N ASP A 675 -28.98 -2.34 -8.80
CA ASP A 675 -28.66 -1.25 -9.73
C ASP A 675 -28.55 0.09 -9.00
N SER A 676 -27.59 0.91 -9.42
CA SER A 676 -27.39 2.27 -8.93
C SER A 676 -26.78 3.16 -10.01
N TYR A 677 -26.78 4.46 -9.76
CA TYR A 677 -25.96 5.43 -10.49
C TYR A 677 -25.28 6.38 -9.50
N VAL A 678 -24.26 7.10 -9.97
CA VAL A 678 -23.48 8.04 -9.17
C VAL A 678 -23.66 9.46 -9.71
N LEU A 679 -23.91 10.40 -8.81
CA LEU A 679 -23.80 11.84 -9.06
C LEU A 679 -22.37 12.29 -8.73
N ASP A 680 -21.74 13.01 -9.65
CA ASP A 680 -20.44 13.66 -9.47
C ASP A 680 -20.54 15.17 -9.78
N VAL A 681 -20.36 16.01 -8.78
CA VAL A 681 -20.31 17.47 -8.92
C VAL A 681 -18.99 17.98 -8.36
N PHE A 682 -18.14 18.55 -9.22
CA PHE A 682 -16.82 19.05 -8.85
C PHE A 682 -16.71 20.55 -9.15
N GLN A 683 -16.63 21.35 -8.10
CA GLN A 683 -16.55 22.81 -8.14
C GLN A 683 -15.10 23.26 -7.93
N VAL A 684 -14.58 24.02 -8.89
CA VAL A 684 -13.17 24.43 -8.91
C VAL A 684 -13.06 25.92 -9.22
N ALA A 685 -12.25 26.64 -8.43
CA ALA A 685 -11.93 28.05 -8.67
C ALA A 685 -10.41 28.26 -8.57
N GLY A 686 -9.74 28.52 -9.69
CA GLY A 686 -8.29 28.72 -9.75
C GLY A 686 -7.73 28.58 -11.16
N GLY A 687 -6.59 29.21 -11.42
CA GLY A 687 -5.92 29.17 -12.72
C GLY A 687 -6.78 29.68 -13.88
N ARG A 688 -6.36 29.33 -15.10
CA ARG A 688 -7.00 29.71 -16.37
C ARG A 688 -7.42 28.51 -17.21
N ASP A 689 -6.89 27.35 -16.88
CA ASP A 689 -7.15 26.10 -17.57
C ASP A 689 -7.45 25.00 -16.54
N GLN A 690 -8.61 24.38 -16.66
CA GLN A 690 -9.06 23.32 -15.77
C GLN A 690 -9.49 22.12 -16.60
N ALA A 691 -8.85 20.97 -16.39
CA ALA A 691 -9.16 19.73 -17.09
C ALA A 691 -9.54 18.63 -16.10
N ARG A 692 -10.78 18.16 -16.16
CA ARG A 692 -11.24 16.95 -15.45
C ARG A 692 -10.97 15.72 -16.31
N PHE A 693 -10.28 14.74 -15.75
CA PHE A 693 -10.08 13.45 -16.39
C PHE A 693 -11.03 12.40 -15.81
N MET A 694 -11.44 11.47 -16.67
CA MET A 694 -12.10 10.23 -16.27
C MET A 694 -11.53 9.07 -17.07
N HIS A 695 -11.01 8.11 -16.33
CA HIS A 695 -10.55 6.81 -16.77
C HIS A 695 -11.56 5.75 -16.30
N SER A 696 -11.68 4.68 -17.06
CA SER A 696 -12.49 3.52 -16.73
C SER A 696 -11.65 2.26 -16.92
N HIS A 697 -12.30 1.11 -16.99
CA HIS A 697 -11.71 -0.19 -17.23
C HIS A 697 -11.15 -0.32 -18.67
N PHE A 698 -10.45 -1.41 -18.94
CA PHE A 698 -10.28 -1.90 -20.32
C PHE A 698 -11.63 -1.95 -21.04
N GLY A 699 -11.66 -1.47 -22.29
CA GLY A 699 -12.88 -1.46 -23.07
C GLY A 699 -12.74 -0.65 -24.37
N SER A 700 -13.86 -0.44 -25.03
CA SER A 700 -14.01 0.50 -26.14
C SER A 700 -14.95 1.62 -25.74
N LEU A 701 -14.76 2.82 -26.32
CA LEU A 701 -15.51 4.01 -25.99
C LEU A 701 -16.31 4.50 -27.20
N THR A 702 -17.57 4.84 -26.97
CA THR A 702 -18.42 5.56 -27.94
C THR A 702 -18.94 6.85 -27.31
N THR A 703 -19.29 7.83 -28.12
CA THR A 703 -19.84 9.11 -27.65
C THR A 703 -21.13 9.47 -28.37
N SER A 704 -22.02 10.17 -27.68
CA SER A 704 -23.26 10.72 -28.22
C SER A 704 -23.37 12.20 -27.86
N GLY A 705 -23.84 13.01 -28.81
CA GLY A 705 -23.98 14.46 -28.61
C GLY A 705 -22.67 15.27 -28.78
N LEU A 706 -21.59 14.65 -29.25
CA LEU A 706 -20.31 15.31 -29.55
C LEU A 706 -19.99 15.29 -31.05
N THR A 707 -19.39 16.37 -31.55
CA THR A 707 -18.81 16.45 -32.90
C THR A 707 -17.28 16.38 -32.80
N LEU A 708 -16.70 15.20 -32.99
CA LEU A 708 -15.28 14.95 -32.72
C LEU A 708 -14.33 15.35 -33.86
N GLU A 709 -13.54 16.39 -33.63
CA GLU A 709 -12.40 16.81 -34.45
C GLU A 709 -11.05 16.49 -33.79
N THR A 710 -9.96 16.49 -34.57
CA THR A 710 -8.62 16.29 -34.03
C THR A 710 -8.24 17.45 -33.11
N MET A 711 -7.70 17.13 -31.94
CA MET A 711 -7.23 18.12 -30.97
C MET A 711 -5.72 17.98 -30.71
N PRO A 712 -5.04 19.05 -30.25
CA PRO A 712 -3.67 18.96 -29.75
C PRO A 712 -3.55 18.01 -28.56
N ASP A 713 -2.37 17.40 -28.40
CA ASP A 713 -2.05 16.63 -27.20
C ASP A 713 -2.12 17.50 -25.95
N TYR A 714 -2.54 16.90 -24.82
CA TYR A 714 -2.61 17.61 -23.53
C TYR A 714 -1.23 18.12 -23.07
N GLY A 715 -0.15 17.41 -23.42
CA GLY A 715 1.22 17.77 -23.05
C GLY A 715 1.58 17.43 -21.61
N ASN A 716 2.40 18.27 -20.97
CA ASN A 716 2.81 18.18 -19.55
C ASN A 716 3.47 16.84 -19.15
N GLY A 717 4.09 16.15 -20.10
CA GLY A 717 4.72 14.85 -19.88
C GLY A 717 3.74 13.73 -19.51
N SER A 718 2.47 13.88 -19.92
CA SER A 718 1.48 12.80 -19.86
C SER A 718 1.80 11.68 -20.85
N GLN A 719 1.39 10.46 -20.53
CA GLN A 719 1.51 9.30 -21.44
C GLN A 719 0.15 9.04 -22.09
N MET A 720 -0.33 10.04 -22.84
CA MET A 720 -1.61 10.02 -23.53
C MET A 720 -1.44 10.24 -25.03
N ARG A 721 -2.42 9.80 -25.83
CA ARG A 721 -2.42 9.99 -27.28
C ARG A 721 -3.83 10.08 -27.86
N THR A 722 -3.88 10.33 -29.18
CA THR A 722 -5.09 10.23 -30.02
C THR A 722 -6.25 11.12 -29.56
N PHE A 723 -5.95 12.38 -29.21
CA PHE A 723 -6.96 13.35 -28.78
C PHE A 723 -7.91 13.71 -29.92
N ARG A 724 -9.21 13.49 -29.67
CA ARG A 724 -10.31 13.96 -30.52
C ARG A 724 -11.40 14.54 -29.66
N GLY A 725 -11.94 15.71 -29.99
CA GLY A 725 -12.92 16.38 -29.14
C GLY A 725 -13.83 17.34 -29.85
N ASP A 726 -14.82 17.83 -29.10
CA ASP A 726 -15.74 18.88 -29.49
C ASP A 726 -15.39 20.14 -28.66
N PRO A 727 -14.95 21.25 -29.29
CA PRO A 727 -14.57 22.46 -28.59
C PRO A 727 -15.77 23.20 -27.96
N LYS A 728 -17.00 22.81 -28.29
CA LYS A 728 -18.25 23.45 -27.84
C LYS A 728 -19.28 22.39 -27.41
N ALA A 729 -18.82 21.42 -26.63
CA ALA A 729 -19.66 20.36 -26.08
C ALA A 729 -20.87 20.95 -25.32
N ARG A 730 -22.07 20.47 -25.64
CA ARG A 730 -23.32 20.94 -25.00
C ARG A 730 -23.71 20.03 -23.85
N PRO A 731 -24.13 20.56 -22.68
CA PRO A 731 -24.59 19.76 -21.56
C PRO A 731 -25.61 18.67 -21.97
N GLY A 732 -25.41 17.45 -21.51
CA GLY A 732 -26.21 16.27 -21.82
C GLY A 732 -25.60 15.32 -22.86
N TRP A 733 -24.36 15.55 -23.30
CA TRP A 733 -23.61 14.58 -24.10
C TRP A 733 -23.19 13.38 -23.24
N SER A 734 -22.91 12.24 -23.86
CA SER A 734 -22.47 11.03 -23.14
C SER A 734 -21.27 10.35 -23.77
N ALA A 735 -20.52 9.65 -22.92
CA ALA A 735 -19.48 8.70 -23.25
C ALA A 735 -19.82 7.34 -22.63
N ASP A 736 -19.83 6.30 -23.45
CA ASP A 736 -20.23 4.96 -23.06
C ASP A 736 -19.09 3.97 -23.32
N TRP A 737 -18.58 3.38 -22.25
CA TRP A 737 -17.55 2.35 -22.27
C TRP A 737 -18.21 0.97 -22.27
N THR A 738 -17.96 0.19 -23.32
CA THR A 738 -18.19 -1.26 -23.29
C THR A 738 -17.03 -1.92 -22.57
N ILE A 739 -17.29 -2.49 -21.40
CA ILE A 739 -16.27 -3.00 -20.48
C ILE A 739 -15.77 -4.37 -20.94
N ALA A 740 -14.45 -4.49 -21.05
CA ALA A 740 -13.76 -5.74 -21.34
C ALA A 740 -13.17 -6.34 -20.06
N ASP A 741 -13.81 -7.37 -19.52
CA ASP A 741 -13.26 -8.19 -18.43
C ASP A 741 -12.14 -9.09 -18.96
N ARG A 742 -10.96 -8.49 -19.17
CA ARG A 742 -9.76 -9.20 -19.64
C ARG A 742 -9.26 -10.28 -18.66
N ASN A 743 -9.73 -10.25 -17.41
CA ASN A 743 -9.30 -11.15 -16.36
C ASN A 743 -10.26 -12.33 -16.14
N GLY A 744 -11.45 -12.31 -16.75
CA GLY A 744 -12.44 -13.38 -16.67
C GLY A 744 -13.03 -13.55 -15.27
N TYR A 745 -13.21 -12.45 -14.55
CA TYR A 745 -13.72 -12.42 -13.18
C TYR A 745 -15.24 -12.58 -13.09
N ARG A 746 -16.00 -12.24 -14.13
CA ARG A 746 -17.45 -12.39 -14.19
C ARG A 746 -17.84 -13.72 -14.86
N PRO A 747 -18.64 -14.58 -14.21
CA PRO A 747 -19.16 -15.80 -14.83
C PRO A 747 -20.03 -15.50 -16.05
N GLY A 748 -19.83 -16.22 -17.15
CA GLY A 748 -20.68 -16.16 -18.35
C GLY A 748 -20.33 -15.07 -19.36
N GLY A 749 -19.52 -14.07 -18.99
CA GLY A 749 -19.34 -12.86 -19.81
C GLY A 749 -20.63 -12.06 -19.93
N GLY A 750 -20.55 -10.76 -20.18
CA GLY A 750 -21.75 -9.94 -20.24
C GLY A 750 -21.53 -8.61 -20.93
N ASP A 751 -22.62 -8.09 -21.48
CA ASP A 751 -22.73 -6.77 -22.10
C ASP A 751 -22.75 -5.70 -21.00
N LEU A 752 -21.58 -5.48 -20.38
CA LEU A 752 -21.42 -4.56 -19.27
C LEU A 752 -20.90 -3.23 -19.76
N HIS A 753 -21.56 -2.17 -19.31
CA HIS A 753 -21.27 -0.82 -19.70
C HIS A 753 -21.05 0.07 -18.49
N LEU A 754 -20.20 1.08 -18.67
CA LEU A 754 -20.14 2.24 -17.80
C LEU A 754 -20.43 3.47 -18.67
N ARG A 755 -21.43 4.27 -18.31
CA ARG A 755 -21.78 5.48 -19.06
C ARG A 755 -21.58 6.72 -18.20
N LEU A 756 -20.83 7.69 -18.73
CA LEU A 756 -20.81 9.07 -18.24
C LEU A 756 -21.78 9.90 -19.09
N THR A 757 -22.72 10.60 -18.45
CA THR A 757 -23.44 11.72 -19.08
C THR A 757 -23.03 13.02 -18.41
N ASP A 758 -22.47 13.96 -19.17
CA ASP A 758 -21.87 15.17 -18.65
C ASP A 758 -22.74 16.41 -18.91
N PHE A 759 -22.90 17.25 -17.89
CA PHE A 759 -23.72 18.46 -17.91
C PHE A 759 -22.90 19.74 -17.68
N THR A 760 -21.59 19.68 -17.87
CA THR A 760 -20.68 20.81 -17.67
C THR A 760 -20.96 21.89 -18.71
N SER A 761 -21.32 23.09 -18.26
CA SER A 761 -21.60 24.23 -19.13
C SER A 761 -20.30 24.80 -19.71
N GLY A 762 -20.32 25.27 -20.97
CA GLY A 762 -19.21 26.03 -21.56
C GLY A 762 -17.86 25.31 -21.65
N ALA A 763 -17.86 23.97 -21.69
CA ALA A 763 -16.66 23.15 -21.75
C ALA A 763 -16.40 22.62 -23.16
N GLN A 764 -15.14 22.23 -23.39
CA GLN A 764 -14.78 21.28 -24.44
C GLN A 764 -14.75 19.86 -23.86
N ALA A 765 -15.05 18.86 -24.69
CA ALA A 765 -14.96 17.45 -24.31
C ALA A 765 -14.11 16.70 -25.32
N ALA A 766 -13.21 15.84 -24.85
CA ALA A 766 -12.32 15.06 -25.70
C ALA A 766 -12.22 13.60 -25.25
N THR A 767 -12.11 12.71 -26.23
CA THR A 767 -11.65 11.33 -26.06
C THR A 767 -10.15 11.26 -26.30
N ALA A 768 -9.44 10.45 -25.52
CA ALA A 768 -8.03 10.13 -25.69
C ALA A 768 -7.76 8.69 -25.28
N GLU A 769 -6.50 8.27 -25.39
CA GLU A 769 -6.01 7.01 -24.84
C GLU A 769 -4.92 7.27 -23.81
N SER A 770 -4.99 6.61 -22.65
CA SER A 770 -3.96 6.65 -21.60
C SER A 770 -3.16 5.36 -21.57
N TRP A 771 -1.84 5.48 -21.41
CA TRP A 771 -0.95 4.33 -21.32
C TRP A 771 -1.04 3.64 -19.95
N ILE A 772 -1.08 2.31 -19.97
CA ILE A 772 -1.05 1.43 -18.80
C ILE A 772 -0.09 0.26 -19.03
N SER A 773 0.57 -0.19 -17.97
CA SER A 773 1.29 -1.46 -17.94
C SER A 773 0.30 -2.63 -17.95
N ALA A 774 0.36 -3.45 -19.00
CA ALA A 774 -0.40 -4.69 -19.12
C ALA A 774 0.22 -5.87 -18.33
N SER A 775 1.45 -5.72 -17.84
CA SER A 775 2.12 -6.72 -17.01
C SER A 775 1.78 -6.52 -15.53
N SER A 776 1.55 -7.63 -14.82
CA SER A 776 1.49 -7.65 -13.36
C SER A 776 2.90 -7.68 -12.78
N GLY A 777 3.19 -6.79 -11.83
CA GLY A 777 4.52 -6.70 -11.21
C GLY A 777 5.64 -6.29 -12.17
N TYR A 778 6.87 -6.69 -11.87
CA TYR A 778 8.09 -6.19 -12.53
C TYR A 778 8.78 -7.19 -13.47
N ASP A 779 8.35 -8.45 -13.48
CA ASP A 779 9.06 -9.55 -14.16
C ASP A 779 8.68 -9.69 -15.65
N GLY A 780 7.89 -8.76 -16.16
CA GLY A 780 7.44 -8.72 -17.54
C GLY A 780 7.22 -7.30 -18.03
N VAL A 781 7.20 -7.16 -19.36
CA VAL A 781 6.84 -5.92 -20.05
C VAL A 781 5.65 -6.19 -20.96
N GLY A 782 4.65 -5.33 -20.90
CA GLY A 782 3.47 -5.37 -21.74
C GLY A 782 2.78 -4.02 -21.72
N GLU A 783 2.45 -3.48 -22.88
CA GLU A 783 1.85 -2.15 -22.98
C GLU A 783 0.41 -2.24 -23.45
N THR A 784 -0.46 -1.43 -22.86
CA THR A 784 -1.84 -1.28 -23.32
C THR A 784 -2.27 0.18 -23.18
N TRP A 785 -3.31 0.53 -23.91
CA TRP A 785 -3.91 1.84 -23.92
C TRP A 785 -5.38 1.72 -23.55
N ILE A 786 -5.87 2.58 -22.67
CA ILE A 786 -7.27 2.59 -22.21
C ILE A 786 -7.97 3.88 -22.66
N PRO A 787 -9.26 3.81 -23.06
CA PRO A 787 -10.00 5.00 -23.43
C PRO A 787 -10.17 5.95 -22.24
N THR A 788 -9.97 7.24 -22.48
CA THR A 788 -10.00 8.31 -21.47
C THR A 788 -10.88 9.46 -21.96
N ILE A 789 -11.62 10.08 -21.04
CA ILE A 789 -12.36 11.32 -21.28
C ILE A 789 -11.66 12.48 -20.59
N MET A 790 -11.57 13.61 -21.30
CA MET A 790 -11.16 14.90 -20.75
C MET A 790 -12.28 15.92 -20.96
N VAL A 791 -12.71 16.57 -19.89
CA VAL A 791 -13.62 17.73 -19.94
C VAL A 791 -12.84 18.95 -19.49
N ARG A 792 -12.73 19.97 -20.35
CA ARG A 792 -11.81 21.09 -20.12
C ARG A 792 -12.50 22.44 -20.23
N ARG A 793 -12.17 23.34 -19.32
CA ARG A 793 -12.63 24.73 -19.25
C ARG A 793 -11.42 25.65 -19.34
N GLN A 794 -11.51 26.68 -20.17
CA GLN A 794 -10.44 27.64 -20.36
C GLN A 794 -11.00 29.07 -20.32
N SER A 795 -10.18 30.00 -19.86
CA SER A 795 -10.52 31.42 -19.75
C SER A 795 -9.28 32.28 -19.93
N GLU A 796 -9.45 33.49 -20.46
CA GLU A 796 -8.36 34.48 -20.54
C GLU A 796 -8.08 35.12 -19.17
N SER A 797 -9.09 35.14 -18.28
CA SER A 797 -9.02 35.71 -16.93
C SER A 797 -8.94 34.64 -15.83
N GLU A 798 -8.26 34.98 -14.75
CA GLU A 798 -8.12 34.18 -13.52
C GLU A 798 -8.79 34.93 -12.34
N PRO A 799 -9.39 34.24 -11.35
CA PRO A 799 -9.60 32.78 -11.30
C PRO A 799 -10.73 32.31 -12.22
N LEU A 800 -10.49 31.25 -12.97
CA LEU A 800 -11.55 30.52 -13.66
C LEU A 800 -12.40 29.76 -12.62
N ALA A 801 -13.71 29.97 -12.63
CA ALA A 801 -14.65 29.18 -11.83
C ALA A 801 -15.44 28.22 -12.74
N SER A 802 -15.42 26.93 -12.40
CA SER A 802 -16.11 25.87 -13.14
C SER A 802 -16.87 24.94 -12.20
N THR A 803 -17.93 24.34 -12.72
CA THR A 803 -18.68 23.26 -12.06
C THR A 803 -18.79 22.11 -13.05
N PHE A 804 -17.95 21.09 -12.86
CA PHE A 804 -18.02 19.85 -13.62
C PHE A 804 -19.14 18.99 -13.06
N VAL A 805 -20.02 18.49 -13.93
CA VAL A 805 -21.23 17.76 -13.52
C VAL A 805 -21.35 16.49 -14.35
N GLY A 806 -21.42 15.34 -13.69
CA GLY A 806 -21.57 14.03 -14.34
C GLY A 806 -22.59 13.14 -13.64
N ILE A 807 -23.29 12.32 -14.42
CA ILE A 807 -23.96 11.10 -13.96
C ILE A 807 -23.17 9.91 -14.50
N ILE A 808 -22.73 9.03 -13.59
CA ILE A 808 -21.99 7.81 -13.91
C ILE A 808 -22.92 6.61 -13.65
N GLU A 809 -23.14 5.80 -14.67
CA GLU A 809 -24.16 4.76 -14.68
C GLU A 809 -23.56 3.42 -15.14
N PRO A 810 -23.31 2.47 -14.23
CA PRO A 810 -23.03 1.10 -14.59
C PRO A 810 -24.33 0.37 -14.98
N TYR A 811 -24.33 -0.35 -16.11
CA TYR A 811 -25.51 -1.12 -16.53
C TYR A 811 -25.15 -2.37 -17.32
N GLU A 812 -26.06 -3.34 -17.34
CA GLU A 812 -25.94 -4.58 -18.12
C GLU A 812 -27.04 -4.65 -19.17
N GLY A 813 -26.66 -4.80 -20.44
CA GLY A 813 -27.57 -4.82 -21.57
C GLY A 813 -28.21 -3.46 -21.86
N ASN A 814 -29.23 -3.07 -21.11
CA ASN A 814 -29.97 -1.82 -21.34
C ASN A 814 -29.64 -0.76 -20.28
N PRO A 815 -29.52 0.53 -20.66
CA PRO A 815 -29.33 1.61 -19.71
C PRO A 815 -30.46 1.71 -18.68
N LEU A 816 -30.11 2.02 -17.43
CA LEU A 816 -31.03 2.29 -16.31
C LEU A 816 -31.76 3.62 -16.50
N ILE A 817 -31.15 4.56 -17.22
CA ILE A 817 -31.61 5.92 -17.41
C ILE A 817 -31.96 6.14 -18.88
N THR A 818 -33.18 6.60 -19.14
CA THR A 818 -33.72 6.83 -20.50
C THR A 818 -33.62 8.27 -20.95
N ALA A 819 -33.65 9.23 -20.02
CA ALA A 819 -33.47 10.64 -20.32
C ALA A 819 -32.97 11.40 -19.10
N MET A 820 -32.16 12.42 -19.36
CA MET A 820 -31.62 13.32 -18.33
C MET A 820 -31.59 14.74 -18.88
N ARG A 821 -31.82 15.73 -18.02
CA ARG A 821 -31.59 17.14 -18.37
C ARG A 821 -31.21 17.98 -17.18
N ARG A 822 -30.36 18.97 -17.42
CA ARG A 822 -30.06 20.04 -16.47
C ARG A 822 -31.23 21.02 -16.42
N LEU A 823 -31.68 21.36 -15.22
CA LEU A 823 -32.78 22.30 -14.99
C LEU A 823 -32.23 23.68 -14.62
N PRO A 824 -32.80 24.78 -15.14
CA PRO A 824 -32.47 26.12 -14.68
C PRO A 824 -33.01 26.33 -13.26
N LEU A 825 -32.18 26.93 -12.40
CA LEU A 825 -32.55 27.33 -11.05
C LEU A 825 -32.65 28.85 -10.96
N GLN A 826 -33.57 29.32 -10.12
CA GLN A 826 -33.77 30.73 -9.80
C GLN A 826 -33.70 30.94 -8.29
N ASP A 827 -33.49 32.19 -7.87
CA ASP A 827 -33.68 32.59 -6.47
C ASP A 827 -35.14 32.95 -6.19
N SER A 828 -35.45 33.29 -4.94
CA SER A 828 -36.79 33.69 -4.53
C SER A 828 -37.33 34.95 -5.23
N GLY A 829 -36.46 35.75 -5.85
CA GLY A 829 -36.81 36.93 -6.64
C GLY A 829 -36.98 36.64 -8.14
N GLY A 830 -36.81 35.39 -8.58
CA GLY A 830 -36.91 34.97 -9.97
C GLY A 830 -35.67 35.24 -10.81
N LEU A 831 -34.54 35.60 -10.18
CA LEU A 831 -33.27 35.79 -10.89
C LEU A 831 -32.56 34.44 -11.05
N GLY A 832 -32.03 34.18 -12.23
CA GLY A 832 -31.24 32.96 -12.49
C GLY A 832 -30.04 32.86 -11.54
N ILE A 833 -29.82 31.66 -10.98
CA ILE A 833 -28.71 31.38 -10.08
C ILE A 833 -27.49 30.87 -10.87
N GLN A 834 -26.29 31.05 -10.29
CA GLN A 834 -25.01 30.67 -10.87
C GLN A 834 -24.87 29.15 -11.10
N ASP A 835 -24.01 28.79 -12.06
CA ASP A 835 -23.75 27.41 -12.54
C ASP A 835 -23.25 26.45 -11.43
N GLU A 836 -22.79 26.99 -10.28
CA GLU A 836 -22.40 26.23 -9.10
C GLU A 836 -23.57 25.55 -8.39
N ASN A 837 -24.82 25.94 -8.68
CA ASN A 837 -26.02 25.28 -8.17
C ASN A 837 -26.59 24.38 -9.28
N VAL A 838 -26.54 23.07 -9.04
CA VAL A 838 -26.88 22.06 -10.04
C VAL A 838 -28.26 21.48 -9.71
N ALA A 839 -29.13 21.45 -10.71
CA ALA A 839 -30.37 20.67 -10.66
C ALA A 839 -30.48 19.76 -11.88
N LEU A 840 -30.77 18.48 -11.66
CA LEU A 840 -30.93 17.48 -12.71
C LEU A 840 -32.30 16.80 -12.58
N GLU A 841 -32.98 16.59 -13.71
CA GLU A 841 -34.11 15.66 -13.82
C GLU A 841 -33.64 14.39 -14.54
N ILE A 842 -33.87 13.24 -13.92
CA ILE A 842 -33.46 11.92 -14.41
C ILE A 842 -34.70 11.04 -14.54
N LYS A 843 -34.94 10.47 -15.73
CA LYS A 843 -36.02 9.51 -15.99
C LYS A 843 -35.44 8.11 -16.06
N LEU A 844 -35.86 7.27 -15.14
CA LEU A 844 -35.43 5.87 -15.05
C LEU A 844 -36.19 5.01 -16.07
N ALA A 845 -35.56 3.93 -16.53
CA ALA A 845 -36.13 2.99 -17.50
C ALA A 845 -37.38 2.29 -16.97
N ASP A 846 -37.49 2.19 -15.65
CA ASP A 846 -38.67 1.67 -14.98
C ASP A 846 -39.76 2.75 -14.79
N GLY A 847 -39.68 3.91 -15.43
CA GLY A 847 -40.71 4.94 -15.40
C GLY A 847 -40.74 5.80 -14.12
N ARG A 848 -39.89 5.53 -13.12
CA ARG A 848 -39.66 6.46 -12.02
C ARG A 848 -38.86 7.67 -12.49
N ARG A 849 -38.88 8.73 -11.69
CA ARG A 849 -38.16 9.96 -11.97
C ARG A 849 -37.52 10.54 -10.72
N ASP A 850 -36.25 10.89 -10.84
CA ASP A 850 -35.46 11.53 -9.80
C ASP A 850 -35.20 13.00 -10.13
N ILE A 851 -35.35 13.86 -9.12
CA ILE A 851 -34.89 15.24 -9.12
C ILE A 851 -33.72 15.33 -8.15
N LEU A 852 -32.57 15.77 -8.64
CA LEU A 852 -31.36 15.97 -7.85
C LEU A 852 -31.04 17.45 -7.78
N ILE A 853 -30.69 17.93 -6.60
CA ILE A 853 -30.08 19.25 -6.39
C ILE A 853 -28.77 19.08 -5.64
N SER A 854 -27.73 19.76 -6.10
CA SER A 854 -26.45 19.92 -5.39
C SER A 854 -26.05 21.39 -5.47
N ALA A 855 -26.01 22.05 -4.32
CA ALA A 855 -25.63 23.45 -4.16
C ALA A 855 -24.19 23.55 -3.67
N GLY A 856 -23.49 24.61 -4.10
CA GLY A 856 -22.17 24.93 -3.57
C GLY A 856 -22.23 25.44 -2.13
N SER A 857 -21.36 24.93 -1.25
CA SER A 857 -21.25 25.40 0.14
C SER A 857 -20.43 26.67 0.28
N GLU A 858 -19.52 26.93 -0.66
CA GLU A 858 -18.53 28.01 -0.60
C GLU A 858 -18.66 28.97 -1.79
N ARG A 859 -18.37 30.25 -1.56
CA ARG A 859 -18.42 31.29 -2.60
C ARG A 859 -17.14 31.31 -3.40
N ALA A 860 -17.28 31.17 -4.73
CA ALA A 860 -16.15 31.35 -5.64
C ALA A 860 -15.54 32.75 -5.41
N PRO A 861 -14.22 32.87 -5.17
CA PRO A 861 -13.54 34.15 -5.04
C PRO A 861 -13.80 35.04 -6.26
N GLY A 862 -14.21 36.29 -6.05
CA GLY A 862 -14.50 37.24 -7.15
C GLY A 862 -15.94 37.23 -7.68
N SER A 863 -16.83 36.36 -7.18
CA SER A 863 -18.26 36.31 -7.57
C SER A 863 -19.16 37.36 -6.88
N GLY A 864 -18.58 38.44 -6.35
CA GLY A 864 -19.28 39.58 -5.76
C GLY A 864 -19.64 40.66 -6.79
N PRO A 865 -20.71 41.46 -6.59
CA PRO A 865 -20.84 42.73 -7.30
C PRO A 865 -19.54 43.53 -7.10
N ALA A 866 -18.97 44.05 -8.18
CA ALA A 866 -17.72 44.80 -8.12
C ALA A 866 -17.82 45.92 -7.07
N GLY A 867 -17.05 45.84 -5.98
CA GLY A 867 -16.84 47.00 -5.10
C GLY A 867 -16.95 46.84 -3.58
N ASN A 868 -16.80 45.66 -2.96
CA ASN A 868 -16.66 45.61 -1.49
C ASN A 868 -15.54 44.67 -0.99
N PRO A 869 -14.36 45.19 -0.63
CA PRO A 869 -13.22 44.40 -0.14
C PRO A 869 -13.34 43.90 1.32
N ALA A 870 -14.48 44.09 1.99
CA ALA A 870 -14.63 43.85 3.44
C ALA A 870 -15.53 42.65 3.82
N ALA A 871 -15.95 41.79 2.87
CA ALA A 871 -16.69 40.58 3.21
C ALA A 871 -15.74 39.44 3.63
N SER A 872 -15.24 39.51 4.87
CA SER A 872 -14.42 38.47 5.49
C SER A 872 -15.27 37.29 5.98
N GLU A 873 -14.91 36.09 5.55
CA GLU A 873 -14.86 34.81 6.29
C GLU A 873 -16.09 34.25 7.07
N SER A 874 -17.27 34.88 7.13
CA SER A 874 -18.38 34.31 7.95
C SER A 874 -19.79 34.29 7.34
N GLU A 875 -19.99 34.58 6.06
CA GLU A 875 -21.30 34.39 5.42
C GLU A 875 -21.27 33.17 4.49
N SER A 876 -21.72 32.03 5.00
CA SER A 876 -22.04 30.86 4.16
C SER A 876 -23.06 31.28 3.09
N ILE A 877 -23.02 30.65 1.90
CA ILE A 877 -24.05 30.80 0.85
C ILE A 877 -25.44 30.27 1.31
N ALA A 878 -25.60 29.81 2.56
CA ALA A 878 -26.84 29.27 3.12
C ALA A 878 -28.04 30.26 3.23
N ALA A 879 -28.08 31.35 2.44
CA ALA A 879 -29.14 32.35 2.45
C ALA A 879 -29.94 32.47 1.13
N LYS A 880 -29.80 31.53 0.17
CA LYS A 880 -30.63 31.56 -1.06
C LYS A 880 -31.52 30.33 -1.18
N THR A 881 -32.83 30.57 -1.11
CA THR A 881 -33.84 29.58 -1.52
C THR A 881 -33.68 29.31 -3.02
N LEU A 882 -33.35 28.07 -3.37
CA LEU A 882 -33.34 27.54 -4.72
C LEU A 882 -34.77 27.29 -5.17
N VAL A 883 -35.12 27.81 -6.35
CA VAL A 883 -36.46 27.72 -6.93
C VAL A 883 -36.39 27.07 -8.31
N GLN A 884 -37.30 26.12 -8.55
CA GLN A 884 -37.59 25.56 -9.87
C GLN A 884 -39.11 25.61 -10.10
N ASP A 885 -39.57 26.60 -10.88
CA ASP A 885 -40.99 26.92 -11.01
C ASP A 885 -41.83 25.79 -11.64
N GLN A 886 -41.28 25.11 -12.64
CA GLN A 886 -42.01 24.08 -13.39
C GLN A 886 -42.34 22.86 -12.52
N LEU A 887 -41.49 22.57 -11.53
CA LEU A 887 -41.65 21.51 -10.56
C LEU A 887 -42.34 21.98 -9.27
N ARG A 888 -42.60 23.29 -9.13
CA ARG A 888 -43.00 23.93 -7.87
C ARG A 888 -42.06 23.52 -6.73
N LEU A 889 -40.76 23.57 -7.01
CA LEU A 889 -39.71 23.22 -6.07
C LEU A 889 -39.16 24.49 -5.43
N ARG A 890 -39.12 24.54 -4.08
CA ARG A 890 -38.44 25.58 -3.32
C ARG A 890 -37.69 24.96 -2.15
N THR A 891 -36.40 25.23 -2.01
CA THR A 891 -35.59 24.64 -0.92
C THR A 891 -34.39 25.51 -0.57
N ASP A 892 -33.96 25.43 0.69
CA ASP A 892 -32.68 25.95 1.16
C ASP A 892 -31.66 24.82 1.41
N ALA A 893 -31.99 23.57 1.06
CA ALA A 893 -31.10 22.44 1.21
C ALA A 893 -30.00 22.44 0.16
N GLU A 894 -28.81 22.01 0.58
CA GLU A 894 -27.62 21.96 -0.27
C GLU A 894 -27.51 20.66 -1.07
N LEU A 895 -28.20 19.60 -0.63
CA LEU A 895 -28.39 18.37 -1.39
C LEU A 895 -29.85 17.96 -1.29
N VAL A 896 -30.48 17.63 -2.43
CA VAL A 896 -31.83 17.05 -2.47
C VAL A 896 -31.85 15.87 -3.44
N LEU A 897 -32.50 14.78 -3.03
CA LEU A 897 -33.05 13.76 -3.93
C LEU A 897 -34.57 13.75 -3.73
N ALA A 898 -35.34 13.82 -4.80
CA ALA A 898 -36.77 13.52 -4.76
C ALA A 898 -37.12 12.51 -5.86
N ARG A 899 -37.55 11.31 -5.46
CA ARG A 899 -37.99 10.24 -6.36
C ARG A 899 -39.50 10.21 -6.44
N THR A 900 -39.99 10.22 -7.67
CA THR A 900 -41.41 10.03 -8.00
C THR A 900 -41.62 8.70 -8.70
N GLY A 901 -42.67 7.99 -8.28
CA GLY A 901 -43.13 6.73 -8.83
C GLY A 901 -43.69 6.87 -10.25
N ARG A 902 -43.96 5.73 -10.90
CA ARG A 902 -44.62 5.67 -12.22
C ARG A 902 -45.99 6.35 -12.24
N ASP A 903 -46.66 6.38 -11.09
CA ASP A 903 -47.97 7.00 -10.89
C ASP A 903 -47.87 8.51 -10.55
N GLY A 904 -46.65 9.05 -10.52
CA GLY A 904 -46.35 10.45 -10.21
C GLY A 904 -46.35 10.79 -8.71
N ARG A 905 -46.55 9.82 -7.81
CA ARG A 905 -46.48 10.05 -6.36
C ARG A 905 -45.04 10.10 -5.89
N ILE A 906 -44.77 10.84 -4.82
CA ILE A 906 -43.45 10.89 -4.19
C ILE A 906 -43.24 9.58 -3.42
N GLU A 907 -42.12 8.90 -3.67
CA GLU A 907 -41.73 7.63 -3.04
C GLU A 907 -40.58 7.82 -2.04
N ARG A 908 -39.66 8.73 -2.36
CA ARG A 908 -38.47 9.04 -1.54
C ARG A 908 -38.14 10.52 -1.62
N VAL A 909 -37.72 11.07 -0.50
CA VAL A 909 -37.09 12.40 -0.43
C VAL A 909 -35.89 12.34 0.49
N ALA A 910 -34.76 12.87 0.06
CA ALA A 910 -33.65 13.18 0.92
C ALA A 910 -33.29 14.67 0.84
N LEU A 911 -32.85 15.24 1.97
CA LEU A 911 -32.35 16.60 2.07
C LEU A 911 -31.16 16.66 3.04
N ALA A 912 -30.15 17.45 2.69
CA ALA A 912 -28.98 17.70 3.54
C ALA A 912 -28.70 19.19 3.64
N HIS A 913 -28.22 19.63 4.80
CA HIS A 913 -27.85 21.00 5.09
C HIS A 913 -28.92 22.02 4.68
N GLY A 914 -30.19 21.77 5.05
CA GLY A 914 -31.32 22.68 4.80
C GLY A 914 -32.40 22.58 5.88
N THR A 915 -33.35 23.51 5.85
CA THR A 915 -34.50 23.55 6.79
C THR A 915 -35.83 23.27 6.11
N SER A 916 -35.90 23.33 4.78
CA SER A 916 -37.16 23.26 4.06
C SER A 916 -37.05 22.67 2.67
N LEU A 917 -38.07 21.91 2.28
CA LEU A 917 -38.30 21.50 0.90
C LEU A 917 -39.80 21.58 0.61
N GLU A 918 -40.15 22.42 -0.35
CA GLU A 918 -41.44 22.43 -1.01
C GLU A 918 -41.26 21.77 -2.38
N LEU A 919 -42.10 20.77 -2.69
CA LEU A 919 -42.10 20.09 -3.99
C LEU A 919 -43.55 19.69 -4.34
N GLY A 920 -44.17 20.45 -5.23
CA GLY A 920 -45.57 20.21 -5.60
C GLY A 920 -46.50 20.36 -4.40
N ASP A 921 -47.11 19.26 -3.97
CA ASP A 921 -48.02 19.21 -2.80
C ASP A 921 -47.30 18.81 -1.49
N LEU A 922 -46.02 18.47 -1.55
CA LEU A 922 -45.20 18.12 -0.40
C LEU A 922 -44.51 19.37 0.17
N LEU A 923 -44.55 19.49 1.49
CA LEU A 923 -43.79 20.44 2.27
C LEU A 923 -43.15 19.74 3.46
N ILE A 924 -41.83 19.76 3.51
CA ILE A 924 -41.02 19.37 4.67
C ILE A 924 -40.45 20.65 5.27
N LYS A 925 -40.61 20.82 6.59
CA LYS A 925 -39.97 21.87 7.37
C LYS A 925 -39.29 21.26 8.58
N ALA A 926 -38.11 21.76 8.90
CA ALA A 926 -37.34 21.43 10.08
C ALA A 926 -37.11 22.70 10.90
N ASP A 927 -37.18 22.58 12.22
CA ASP A 927 -36.93 23.71 13.14
C ASP A 927 -35.46 24.17 13.13
N ARG A 928 -34.56 23.35 12.56
CA ARG A 928 -33.12 23.60 12.44
C ARG A 928 -32.57 23.03 11.13
N LYS A 929 -31.38 23.49 10.74
CA LYS A 929 -30.65 22.96 9.58
C LYS A 929 -30.33 21.48 9.84
N LEU A 930 -30.75 20.62 8.92
CA LEU A 930 -30.54 19.17 9.01
C LEU A 930 -29.14 18.82 8.50
N ASP A 931 -28.43 17.91 9.16
CA ASP A 931 -27.19 17.36 8.59
C ASP A 931 -27.52 16.49 7.37
N PHE A 932 -28.43 15.53 7.57
CA PHE A 932 -29.01 14.70 6.52
C PHE A 932 -30.37 14.18 6.98
N LEU A 933 -31.29 13.94 6.06
CA LEU A 933 -32.59 13.31 6.28
C LEU A 933 -32.99 12.56 5.00
N GLU A 934 -33.40 11.29 5.12
CA GLU A 934 -34.10 10.55 4.08
C GLU A 934 -35.45 10.05 4.59
N VAL A 935 -36.51 10.30 3.83
CA VAL A 935 -37.89 9.94 4.11
C VAL A 935 -38.44 9.04 3.01
N ALA A 936 -38.94 7.88 3.42
CA ALA A 936 -39.71 6.94 2.63
C ALA A 936 -41.20 7.25 2.72
N PHE A 937 -41.90 7.19 1.58
CA PHE A 937 -43.34 7.40 1.51
C PHE A 937 -44.06 6.12 1.11
N ASP A 938 -45.11 5.79 1.86
CA ASP A 938 -46.07 4.72 1.53
C ASP A 938 -47.50 5.29 1.64
N GLY A 939 -48.04 5.71 0.50
CA GLY A 939 -49.32 6.41 0.44
C GLY A 939 -49.29 7.73 1.20
N ASP A 940 -50.08 7.82 2.28
CA ASP A 940 -50.16 9.00 3.16
C ASP A 940 -49.32 8.83 4.44
N ARG A 941 -48.39 7.86 4.47
CA ARG A 941 -47.43 7.64 5.57
C ARG A 941 -46.03 8.02 5.13
N ALA A 942 -45.25 8.55 6.07
CA ALA A 942 -43.85 8.87 5.90
C ALA A 942 -43.04 8.12 6.96
N LEU A 943 -41.90 7.56 6.60
CA LEU A 943 -40.96 6.91 7.52
C LEU A 943 -39.58 7.53 7.31
N VAL A 944 -38.94 7.95 8.40
CA VAL A 944 -37.53 8.36 8.35
C VAL A 944 -36.66 7.11 8.22
N VAL A 945 -35.90 7.02 7.14
CA VAL A 945 -35.05 5.86 6.80
C VAL A 945 -33.55 6.19 6.77
N GLY A 946 -33.18 7.45 7.02
CA GLY A 946 -31.79 7.87 7.16
C GLY A 946 -31.66 9.27 7.75
N GLY A 947 -30.56 9.51 8.46
CA GLY A 947 -30.23 10.84 9.00
C GLY A 947 -30.95 11.21 10.31
N ALA A 948 -31.38 12.47 10.40
CA ALA A 948 -31.99 13.08 11.57
C ALA A 948 -33.30 12.39 11.97
N ASP A 949 -33.58 12.31 13.27
CA ASP A 949 -34.86 11.79 13.77
C ASP A 949 -36.04 12.70 13.39
N ALA A 950 -37.26 12.19 13.59
CA ALA A 950 -38.48 12.94 13.26
C ALA A 950 -38.76 14.14 14.18
N SER A 951 -37.93 14.41 15.19
CA SER A 951 -38.16 15.49 16.15
C SER A 951 -37.90 16.86 15.50
N GLY A 952 -38.84 17.79 15.69
CA GLY A 952 -38.77 19.12 15.07
C GLY A 952 -38.99 19.10 13.54
N LEU A 953 -39.46 17.99 12.97
CA LEU A 953 -39.90 17.91 11.59
C LEU A 953 -41.41 18.10 11.47
N THR A 954 -41.83 18.92 10.52
CA THR A 954 -43.22 19.03 10.09
C THR A 954 -43.31 18.63 8.62
N LEU A 955 -44.05 17.56 8.35
CA LEU A 955 -44.36 17.10 7.00
C LEU A 955 -45.83 17.34 6.68
N THR A 956 -46.07 18.00 5.56
CA THR A 956 -47.40 18.25 5.02
C THR A 956 -47.47 17.73 3.60
N LEU A 957 -48.49 16.95 3.28
CA LEU A 957 -48.77 16.48 1.92
C LEU A 957 -50.21 16.81 1.58
N LYS A 958 -50.45 17.46 0.43
CA LYS A 958 -51.79 17.90 -0.01
C LYS A 958 -52.51 18.74 1.07
N GLY A 959 -51.76 19.59 1.76
CA GLY A 959 -52.27 20.47 2.81
C GLY A 959 -52.63 19.78 4.14
N LYS A 960 -52.36 18.47 4.30
CA LYS A 960 -52.57 17.74 5.55
C LYS A 960 -51.24 17.38 6.20
N LYS A 961 -51.13 17.61 7.51
CA LYS A 961 -49.99 17.13 8.30
C LYS A 961 -50.00 15.60 8.29
N ILE A 962 -48.87 15.00 7.91
CA ILE A 962 -48.66 13.55 7.91
C ILE A 962 -47.89 13.17 9.19
N ALA A 963 -48.22 12.00 9.75
CA ALA A 963 -47.47 11.42 10.85
C ALA A 963 -46.22 10.69 10.32
N PHE A 964 -45.10 10.89 11.02
CA PHE A 964 -43.86 10.12 10.86
C PHE A 964 -43.91 8.80 11.62
#